data_AF-A0A6J6C7B4-F1
#
_entry.id   AF-A0A6J6C7B4-F1
#
_cell.length_a   1.000
_cell.length_b   1.000
_cell.length_c   1.000
_cell.angle_alpha   90.00
_cell.angle_beta   90.00
_cell.angle_gamma   90.00
#
_symmetry.space_group_name_H-M   'P 1'
#
loop_
_entity.id
_entity.type
_entity.pdbx_description
1 polymer ?
#
loop_
_entity_poly.entity_id
_entity_poly.type
_entity_poly.pdbx_seq_one_letter_code
_entity_poly.pdbx_strand_id
1 'polypeptide(L)'
;MAEKQSTQAQVRDQHVTAILVTHNGVTWLSEVVAALSSQKRLPDQIIAVDNGSIDGSVKLLSNAGIPVIKQSKSAGFGSAVAAAVAKLPIVDKQINNQENNEWLWIIHDDCAPDKLALAKLLEAVVERPQVGIAGPKILGWYDRKHILEAGISITENGTRWSGLEDREHDQGQHDEVKNVLAVSSAGMLIKRGVFEELGGFDPSLELFRDDVDLGWRANIAGHSVICVGEAILYHAQASSSERREIDVKDAILHRPLLLDRRNAAFVLLANSSWWILPWVALQLLFTSIGRSIIYLLAKLPGYAADEIAAIGLLIFKPADLIKSRRYRKKNKVLSARVIKQFIPARSTQLRASLERISTSISKAFKSKNTQQKSTQVKSYSDIGIIDESFDELEFVEGKSFAKIRALAKQPFLFGLLVISIFSIFYSRNRFGSLSGGALPVAPDSAMHLISDFFTSWHLVGLGSSSPTPLWVLIVGLASAITGGNPQILIYLFFFFIPSLLYVLTYRSARKFNLSNYSATFAGFVFALSPAILTSINQGRIGTLVVAAFSPILFTALYNHQQLTDLKWRKLYLITIVAAITAAFSPIFLLIWLGYHLYQLIDQYIASKNSNSTKWEDISKILNQDEIKKRFALLITPFLFNIPNSLSFLFAPTSKLLEPGLSVPSGDFFSILLFNPGGPASPNLYLLAPFILYLILCLVVKQQRRNAVLALILLVFSATISSFFIAGNNSNAQRVWSGSLIVIAQFILTLNIFSIGERIIPQLRTINFGYKHILSAFTALITILSTVVMTGWGVSVGANSLVSTDNDQVIPAFISDLATTNERPKTLVVRKNQEQLKYFITRGSDLLLGEPDVSSKTPEIVHTSIVDLFNGVGVSSSQILGFYGIQYVFMKDPADPALVRTIDGIGGFTRSSATKDGVIWKVNNSHARVSFQNVKGQHFPINSNDISANGYVSSSGTIIIAESFDKSWRLLLNGVAVPLEQNEFGLPVFKIAQPGEVLITHDGTARRGWISLQLIVIISVIILALPAGRRRKEVPLEELL
;
A
#
# COMPACT_ATOMS: atom_id res chain seq x y z
N MET A 1 37.32 32.85 -38.72
CA MET A 1 38.65 32.93 -38.07
C MET A 1 38.83 34.26 -37.33
N ALA A 2 38.48 35.41 -37.95
CA ALA A 2 38.49 36.73 -37.31
C ALA A 2 37.56 36.85 -36.08
N GLU A 3 36.35 36.27 -36.13
CA GLU A 3 35.39 36.32 -35.02
C GLU A 3 35.91 35.59 -33.76
N LYS A 4 36.45 34.37 -33.92
CA LYS A 4 37.12 33.62 -32.83
C LYS A 4 38.33 34.37 -32.24
N GLN A 5 39.10 35.08 -33.06
CA GLN A 5 40.21 35.90 -32.58
C GLN A 5 39.73 37.11 -31.79
N SER A 6 38.60 37.72 -32.18
CA SER A 6 37.98 38.83 -31.45
C SER A 6 37.42 38.41 -30.09
N THR A 7 36.77 37.24 -30.00
CA THR A 7 36.25 36.69 -28.75
C THR A 7 37.40 36.35 -27.79
N GLN A 8 38.49 35.76 -28.29
CA GLN A 8 39.66 35.47 -27.46
C GLN A 8 40.36 36.73 -26.92
N ALA A 9 40.38 37.82 -27.69
CA ALA A 9 40.88 39.11 -27.21
C ALA A 9 39.97 39.65 -26.09
N GLN A 10 38.65 39.67 -26.31
CA GLN A 10 37.69 40.14 -25.31
C GLN A 10 37.67 39.31 -24.01
N VAL A 11 37.91 38.00 -24.10
CA VAL A 11 38.05 37.10 -22.93
C VAL A 11 39.30 37.43 -22.10
N ARG A 12 40.38 37.91 -22.74
CA ARG A 12 41.58 38.37 -22.03
C ARG A 12 41.38 39.71 -21.33
N ASP A 13 40.49 40.55 -21.88
CA ASP A 13 40.16 41.87 -21.32
C ASP A 13 39.20 41.83 -20.12
N GLN A 14 38.67 40.65 -19.77
CA GLN A 14 37.85 40.45 -18.56
C GLN A 14 38.76 40.26 -17.35
N HIS A 15 38.51 40.99 -16.25
CA HIS A 15 39.21 40.82 -14.99
C HIS A 15 38.44 39.87 -14.05
N VAL A 16 39.09 38.81 -13.58
CA VAL A 16 38.47 37.76 -12.75
C VAL A 16 39.16 37.63 -11.40
N THR A 17 38.39 37.84 -10.33
CA THR A 17 38.80 37.48 -8.96
C THR A 17 38.16 36.16 -8.55
N ALA A 18 38.98 35.13 -8.29
CA ALA A 18 38.52 33.89 -7.68
C ALA A 18 38.41 34.03 -6.15
N ILE A 19 37.23 33.75 -5.59
CA ILE A 19 36.95 33.78 -4.16
C ILE A 19 36.73 32.35 -3.67
N LEU A 20 37.68 31.82 -2.90
CA LEU A 20 37.64 30.48 -2.33
C LEU A 20 37.20 30.54 -0.87
N VAL A 21 36.04 29.98 -0.53
CA VAL A 21 35.57 29.92 0.87
C VAL A 21 35.89 28.54 1.45
N THR A 22 36.56 28.50 2.60
CA THR A 22 36.95 27.25 3.27
C THR A 22 36.45 27.16 4.71
N HIS A 23 36.06 25.94 5.10
CA HIS A 23 35.75 25.57 6.47
C HIS A 23 36.03 24.08 6.69
N ASN A 24 37.11 23.76 7.39
CA ASN A 24 37.58 22.40 7.63
C ASN A 24 37.65 21.58 6.32
N GLY A 25 38.44 22.09 5.37
CA GLY A 25 38.51 21.62 3.98
C GLY A 25 39.72 20.74 3.64
N VAL A 26 40.61 20.41 4.59
CA VAL A 26 41.91 19.75 4.33
C VAL A 26 41.81 18.55 3.39
N THR A 27 40.73 17.76 3.48
CA THR A 27 40.52 16.56 2.66
C THR A 27 40.45 16.84 1.15
N TRP A 28 39.90 17.97 0.74
CA TRP A 28 39.65 18.29 -0.68
C TRP A 28 40.52 19.44 -1.19
N LEU A 29 40.93 20.33 -0.29
CA LEU A 29 41.54 21.62 -0.62
C LEU A 29 42.82 21.52 -1.45
N SER A 30 43.60 20.44 -1.30
CA SER A 30 44.81 20.23 -2.12
C SER A 30 44.48 20.06 -3.60
N GLU A 31 43.42 19.31 -3.93
CA GLU A 31 42.98 19.12 -5.32
C GLU A 31 42.33 20.40 -5.86
N VAL A 32 41.58 21.14 -5.02
CA VAL A 32 40.99 22.43 -5.38
C VAL A 32 42.07 23.46 -5.76
N VAL A 33 43.11 23.60 -4.94
CA VAL A 33 44.23 24.51 -5.21
C VAL A 33 44.97 24.10 -6.48
N ALA A 34 45.21 22.79 -6.69
CA ALA A 34 45.81 22.29 -7.93
C ALA A 34 44.95 22.60 -9.16
N ALA A 35 43.62 22.41 -9.06
CA ALA A 35 42.66 22.70 -10.12
C ALA A 35 42.61 24.20 -10.48
N LEU A 36 42.71 25.09 -9.49
CA LEU A 36 42.82 26.53 -9.69
C LEU A 36 44.11 26.92 -10.41
N SER A 37 45.25 26.33 -10.00
CA SER A 37 46.55 26.62 -10.61
C SER A 37 46.72 26.05 -12.03
N SER A 38 45.91 25.07 -12.42
CA SER A 38 45.98 24.38 -13.72
C SER A 38 44.98 24.90 -14.76
N GLN A 39 44.26 25.98 -14.46
CA GLN A 39 43.36 26.62 -15.42
C GLN A 39 44.13 27.16 -16.63
N LYS A 40 43.61 26.92 -17.85
CA LYS A 40 44.18 27.51 -19.07
C LYS A 40 44.08 29.03 -19.10
N ARG A 41 42.99 29.57 -18.57
CA ARG A 41 42.85 30.99 -18.23
C ARG A 41 42.97 31.07 -16.72
N LEU A 42 44.12 31.50 -16.21
CA LEU A 42 44.32 31.71 -14.78
C LEU A 42 43.42 32.85 -14.29
N PRO A 43 42.85 32.83 -13.08
CA PRO A 43 42.23 34.02 -12.51
C PRO A 43 43.28 35.12 -12.26
N ASP A 44 42.88 36.39 -12.37
CA ASP A 44 43.80 37.53 -12.22
C ASP A 44 44.15 37.77 -10.74
N GLN A 45 43.23 37.42 -9.84
CA GLN A 45 43.44 37.44 -8.40
C GLN A 45 42.76 36.24 -7.75
N ILE A 46 43.37 35.65 -6.73
CA ILE A 46 42.75 34.61 -5.89
C ILE A 46 42.74 35.12 -4.44
N ILE A 47 41.58 35.07 -3.80
CA ILE A 47 41.41 35.40 -2.37
C ILE A 47 40.71 34.22 -1.71
N ALA A 48 41.28 33.73 -0.61
CA ALA A 48 40.61 32.73 0.22
C ALA A 48 39.98 33.38 1.47
N VAL A 49 38.84 32.86 1.91
CA VAL A 49 38.18 33.24 3.15
C VAL A 49 37.99 32.00 4.00
N ASP A 50 38.59 32.01 5.19
CA ASP A 50 38.49 30.92 6.17
C ASP A 50 37.42 31.24 7.21
N ASN A 51 36.36 30.44 7.26
CA ASN A 51 35.29 30.55 8.26
C ASN A 51 35.66 29.77 9.54
N GLY A 52 36.81 30.07 10.13
CA GLY A 52 37.25 29.51 11.41
C GLY A 52 37.55 28.01 11.36
N SER A 53 38.33 27.57 10.37
CA SER A 53 38.81 26.18 10.32
C SER A 53 39.72 25.87 11.50
N ILE A 54 39.55 24.67 12.05
CA ILE A 54 40.38 24.13 13.15
C ILE A 54 41.39 23.07 12.65
N ASP A 55 41.34 22.75 11.36
CA ASP A 55 42.25 21.82 10.70
C ASP A 55 43.43 22.55 10.03
N GLY A 56 44.19 21.82 9.21
CA GLY A 56 45.31 22.35 8.45
C GLY A 56 44.96 23.25 7.25
N SER A 57 43.69 23.62 7.01
CA SER A 57 43.25 24.29 5.77
C SER A 57 43.96 25.63 5.54
N VAL A 58 44.05 26.47 6.58
CA VAL A 58 44.72 27.77 6.50
C VAL A 58 46.20 27.63 6.16
N LYS A 59 46.86 26.59 6.71
CA LYS A 59 48.28 26.31 6.44
C LYS A 59 48.47 25.86 4.99
N LEU A 60 47.58 25.03 4.45
CA LEU A 60 47.61 24.61 3.04
C LEU A 60 47.47 25.81 2.09
N LEU A 61 46.52 26.71 2.35
CA LEU A 61 46.32 27.90 1.53
C LEU A 61 47.50 28.88 1.59
N SER A 62 48.05 29.09 2.79
CA SER A 62 49.23 29.94 2.98
C SER A 62 50.46 29.36 2.26
N ASN A 63 50.64 28.04 2.27
CA ASN A 63 51.73 27.37 1.55
C ASN A 63 51.55 27.46 0.02
N ALA A 64 50.32 27.55 -0.46
CA ALA A 64 50.01 27.77 -1.87
C ALA A 64 50.14 29.24 -2.32
N GLY A 65 50.51 30.15 -1.41
CA GLY A 65 50.66 31.57 -1.71
C GLY A 65 49.34 32.34 -1.87
N ILE A 66 48.21 31.77 -1.42
CA ILE A 66 46.89 32.40 -1.55
C ILE A 66 46.61 33.26 -0.30
N PRO A 67 46.27 34.55 -0.45
CA PRO A 67 45.94 35.41 0.68
C PRO A 67 44.64 34.95 1.36
N VAL A 68 44.68 34.78 2.69
CA VAL A 68 43.56 34.27 3.49
C VAL A 68 42.96 35.36 4.40
N ILE A 69 41.66 35.56 4.30
CA ILE A 69 40.86 36.39 5.21
C ILE A 69 40.23 35.48 6.27
N LYS A 70 40.50 35.72 7.55
CA LYS A 70 39.90 34.94 8.63
C LYS A 70 38.56 35.53 9.06
N GLN A 71 37.55 34.67 9.21
CA GLN A 71 36.21 34.97 9.69
C GLN A 71 35.83 34.09 10.89
N SER A 72 34.76 34.46 11.60
CA SER A 72 34.26 33.66 12.71
C SER A 72 33.69 32.32 12.23
N LYS A 73 33.78 31.28 13.07
CA LYS A 73 33.19 29.96 12.78
C LYS A 73 31.69 30.03 12.46
N SER A 74 30.97 30.92 13.15
CA SER A 74 29.53 31.15 12.97
C SER A 74 29.15 31.99 11.73
N ALA A 75 30.13 32.46 10.95
CA ALA A 75 29.85 33.25 9.77
C ALA A 75 29.27 32.37 8.66
N GLY A 76 28.17 32.82 8.04
CA GLY A 76 27.60 32.16 6.88
C GLY A 76 28.49 32.28 5.63
N PHE A 77 28.23 31.43 4.64
CA PHE A 77 28.93 31.42 3.36
C PHE A 77 28.83 32.78 2.64
N GLY A 78 27.62 33.35 2.57
CA GLY A 78 27.40 34.65 1.94
C GLY A 78 28.17 35.80 2.61
N SER A 79 28.31 35.76 3.94
CA SER A 79 29.10 36.75 4.69
C SER A 79 30.59 36.63 4.40
N ALA A 80 31.10 35.41 4.17
CA ALA A 80 32.48 35.17 3.79
C ALA A 80 32.79 35.79 2.43
N VAL A 81 31.93 35.55 1.43
CA VAL A 81 32.07 36.15 0.09
C VAL A 81 31.99 37.68 0.16
N ALA A 82 31.04 38.23 0.92
CA ALA A 82 30.92 39.68 1.10
C ALA A 82 32.20 40.30 1.72
N ALA A 83 32.84 39.60 2.66
CA ALA A 83 34.09 40.05 3.27
C ALA A 83 35.27 40.06 2.28
N ALA A 84 35.31 39.12 1.33
CA ALA A 84 36.30 39.14 0.24
C ALA A 84 36.05 40.31 -0.71
N VAL A 85 34.79 40.50 -1.15
CA VAL A 85 34.42 41.58 -2.07
C VAL A 85 34.71 42.95 -1.46
N ALA A 86 34.46 43.15 -0.17
CA ALA A 86 34.74 44.40 0.52
C ALA A 86 36.25 44.78 0.58
N LYS A 87 37.16 43.82 0.36
CA LYS A 87 38.61 44.08 0.29
C LYS A 87 39.11 44.36 -1.12
N LEU A 88 38.27 44.16 -2.14
CA LEU A 88 38.63 44.48 -3.52
C LEU A 88 38.69 45.99 -3.71
N PRO A 89 39.60 46.51 -4.55
CA PRO A 89 39.67 47.94 -4.82
C PRO A 89 38.33 48.48 -5.32
N ILE A 90 37.99 49.70 -4.89
CA ILE A 90 36.78 50.40 -5.33
C ILE A 90 37.00 50.80 -6.80
N VAL A 91 36.11 50.37 -7.68
CA VAL A 91 36.11 50.78 -9.08
C VAL A 91 35.50 52.17 -9.16
N ASP A 92 36.23 53.13 -9.70
CA ASP A 92 35.76 54.52 -9.78
C ASP A 92 34.71 54.66 -10.89
N LYS A 93 33.45 54.87 -10.49
CA LYS A 93 32.26 54.76 -11.37
C LYS A 93 32.18 55.77 -12.52
N GLN A 94 33.03 56.80 -12.51
CA GLN A 94 32.92 57.93 -13.42
C GLN A 94 33.99 57.99 -14.52
N ILE A 95 35.07 57.19 -14.44
CA ILE A 95 36.25 57.42 -15.29
C ILE A 95 36.43 56.33 -16.36
N ASN A 96 36.01 55.08 -16.11
CA ASN A 96 36.22 53.98 -17.05
C ASN A 96 34.91 53.26 -17.38
N ASN A 97 34.58 53.11 -18.68
CA ASN A 97 33.58 52.16 -19.20
C ASN A 97 33.93 50.66 -18.90
N GLN A 98 34.78 50.41 -17.90
CA GLN A 98 35.33 49.11 -17.50
C GLN A 98 34.54 48.40 -16.39
N GLU A 99 33.52 49.04 -15.77
CA GLU A 99 32.59 48.34 -14.84
C GLU A 99 31.98 47.07 -15.46
N ASN A 100 31.94 47.00 -16.79
CA ASN A 100 31.40 45.86 -17.51
C ASN A 100 32.31 44.62 -17.54
N ASN A 101 33.58 44.71 -17.15
CA ASN A 101 34.58 43.65 -17.34
C ASN A 101 35.05 42.96 -16.05
N GLU A 102 34.50 43.27 -14.88
CA GLU A 102 34.89 42.62 -13.61
C GLU A 102 33.96 41.47 -13.19
N TRP A 103 34.56 40.31 -12.95
CA TRP A 103 33.86 39.08 -12.58
C TRP A 103 34.41 38.48 -11.27
N LEU A 104 33.50 37.96 -10.46
CA LEU A 104 33.79 37.21 -9.25
C LEU A 104 33.53 35.74 -9.54
N TRP A 105 34.55 34.90 -9.36
CA TRP A 105 34.43 33.44 -9.50
C TRP A 105 34.42 32.78 -8.12
N ILE A 106 33.24 32.38 -7.66
CA ILE A 106 33.01 31.84 -6.33
C ILE A 106 33.23 30.32 -6.37
N ILE A 107 34.09 29.82 -5.49
CA ILE A 107 34.47 28.40 -5.42
C ILE A 107 34.41 27.92 -3.97
N HIS A 108 33.87 26.71 -3.76
CA HIS A 108 33.90 26.04 -2.46
C HIS A 108 35.21 25.25 -2.26
N ASP A 109 35.56 24.98 -1.01
CA ASP A 109 36.72 24.16 -0.66
C ASP A 109 36.64 22.67 -1.03
N ASP A 110 35.48 22.19 -1.47
CA ASP A 110 35.21 20.83 -1.91
C ASP A 110 34.81 20.76 -3.41
N CYS A 111 35.34 21.70 -4.21
CA CYS A 111 35.06 21.87 -5.63
C CYS A 111 36.33 22.04 -6.48
N ALA A 112 36.56 21.13 -7.43
CA ALA A 112 37.72 21.14 -8.32
C ALA A 112 37.29 21.43 -9.77
N PRO A 113 37.55 22.65 -10.31
CA PRO A 113 37.21 22.98 -11.69
C PRO A 113 38.12 22.27 -12.71
N ASP A 114 37.56 21.83 -13.84
CA ASP A 114 38.36 21.33 -14.95
C ASP A 114 39.25 22.45 -15.53
N LYS A 115 40.40 22.09 -16.11
CA LYS A 115 41.38 23.03 -16.68
C LYS A 115 40.81 24.04 -17.70
N LEU A 116 39.66 23.73 -18.33
CA LEU A 116 38.99 24.61 -19.28
C LEU A 116 37.84 25.43 -18.68
N ALA A 117 37.46 25.19 -17.43
CA ALA A 117 36.23 25.72 -16.84
C ALA A 117 36.14 27.25 -16.91
N LEU A 118 37.17 27.97 -16.43
CA LEU A 118 37.11 29.43 -16.42
C LEU A 118 37.11 30.02 -17.84
N ALA A 119 37.90 29.43 -18.75
CA ALA A 119 37.93 29.87 -20.15
C ALA A 119 36.54 29.73 -20.81
N LYS A 120 35.86 28.59 -20.59
CA LYS A 120 34.52 28.33 -21.15
C LYS A 120 33.43 29.20 -20.56
N LEU A 121 33.50 29.48 -19.25
CA LEU A 121 32.57 30.43 -18.62
C LEU A 121 32.73 31.84 -19.20
N LEU A 122 33.98 32.30 -19.39
CA LEU A 122 34.25 33.62 -19.96
C LEU A 122 33.84 33.72 -21.44
N GLU A 123 34.13 32.68 -22.25
CA GLU A 123 33.65 32.60 -23.64
C GLU A 123 32.13 32.80 -23.71
N ALA A 124 31.36 32.11 -22.86
CA ALA A 124 29.91 32.17 -22.87
C ALA A 124 29.32 33.52 -22.45
N VAL A 125 29.94 34.23 -21.49
CA VAL A 125 29.46 35.55 -21.03
C VAL A 125 29.88 36.69 -21.96
N VAL A 126 31.04 36.58 -22.62
CA VAL A 126 31.48 37.55 -23.64
C VAL A 126 30.56 37.51 -24.85
N GLU A 127 30.11 36.32 -25.27
CA GLU A 127 29.11 36.17 -26.34
C GLU A 127 27.72 36.72 -25.97
N ARG A 128 27.42 36.88 -24.68
CA ARG A 128 26.08 37.22 -24.17
C ARG A 128 26.15 38.33 -23.11
N PRO A 129 26.23 39.62 -23.52
CA PRO A 129 26.40 40.74 -22.59
C PRO A 129 25.30 40.89 -21.53
N GLN A 130 24.10 40.36 -21.78
CA GLN A 130 22.96 40.36 -20.87
C GLN A 130 23.07 39.35 -19.70
N VAL A 131 24.11 38.52 -19.69
CA VAL A 131 24.34 37.52 -18.64
C VAL A 131 24.98 38.19 -17.43
N GLY A 132 24.30 38.10 -16.28
CA GLY A 132 24.84 38.54 -15.01
C GLY A 132 25.54 37.43 -14.24
N ILE A 133 25.11 36.17 -14.45
CA ILE A 133 25.60 34.99 -13.72
C ILE A 133 25.76 33.81 -14.69
N ALA A 134 26.91 33.17 -14.67
CA ALA A 134 27.19 31.91 -15.35
C ALA A 134 27.69 30.85 -14.36
N GLY A 135 27.43 29.58 -14.65
CA GLY A 135 27.95 28.49 -13.83
C GLY A 135 28.21 27.22 -14.64
N PRO A 136 29.11 26.35 -14.14
CA PRO A 136 29.50 25.12 -14.83
C PRO A 136 28.47 24.00 -14.67
N LYS A 137 28.56 23.00 -15.55
CA LYS A 137 28.01 21.66 -15.31
C LYS A 137 28.82 20.98 -14.20
N ILE A 138 28.13 20.44 -13.20
CA ILE A 138 28.75 19.86 -12.02
C ILE A 138 28.66 18.34 -12.07
N LEU A 139 29.83 17.70 -11.95
CA LEU A 139 30.00 16.26 -11.93
C LEU A 139 30.42 15.78 -10.52
N GLY A 140 30.24 14.49 -10.25
CA GLY A 140 30.60 13.88 -8.99
C GLY A 140 32.10 13.92 -8.71
N TRP A 141 32.49 14.19 -7.47
CA TRP A 141 33.91 14.13 -7.04
C TRP A 141 34.50 12.73 -7.16
N TYR A 142 33.73 11.70 -6.79
CA TYR A 142 34.20 10.33 -6.75
C TYR A 142 33.87 9.58 -8.06
N ASP A 143 32.66 9.78 -8.61
CA ASP A 143 32.30 9.37 -9.98
C ASP A 143 32.29 10.61 -10.89
N ARG A 144 33.40 10.81 -11.60
CA ARG A 144 33.61 11.94 -12.51
C ARG A 144 32.70 11.89 -13.74
N LYS A 145 32.00 10.78 -14.00
CA LYS A 145 31.00 10.68 -15.08
C LYS A 145 29.58 10.89 -14.60
N HIS A 146 29.32 10.98 -13.30
CA HIS A 146 27.96 11.20 -12.81
C HIS A 146 27.64 12.69 -12.79
N ILE A 147 26.59 13.11 -13.48
CA ILE A 147 26.12 14.49 -13.45
C ILE A 147 25.36 14.75 -12.16
N LEU A 148 25.87 15.68 -11.35
CA LEU A 148 25.17 16.17 -10.18
C LEU A 148 24.19 17.30 -10.56
N GLU A 149 24.65 18.24 -11.38
CA GLU A 149 23.90 19.46 -11.73
C GLU A 149 24.23 19.95 -13.14
N ALA A 150 23.22 20.36 -13.91
CA ALA A 150 23.35 21.02 -15.20
C ALA A 150 22.50 22.31 -15.20
N GLY A 151 22.64 23.09 -14.13
CA GLY A 151 21.73 24.16 -13.74
C GLY A 151 20.73 23.71 -12.68
N ILE A 152 20.16 24.69 -11.98
CA ILE A 152 19.30 24.45 -10.82
C ILE A 152 17.99 25.19 -11.00
N SER A 153 16.92 24.50 -10.62
CA SER A 153 15.59 25.06 -10.41
C SER A 153 15.04 24.66 -9.04
N ILE A 154 13.82 25.13 -8.74
CA ILE A 154 13.07 24.80 -7.54
C ILE A 154 11.65 24.39 -7.93
N THR A 155 11.13 23.36 -7.28
CA THR A 155 9.73 22.95 -7.43
C THR A 155 8.79 23.84 -6.62
N GLU A 156 7.49 23.73 -6.88
CA GLU A 156 6.46 24.46 -6.12
C GLU A 156 6.41 24.09 -4.62
N ASN A 157 7.05 23.00 -4.19
CA ASN A 157 7.17 22.58 -2.79
C ASN A 157 8.57 22.83 -2.18
N GLY A 158 9.41 23.60 -2.88
CA GLY A 158 10.68 24.12 -2.39
C GLY A 158 11.86 23.19 -2.59
N THR A 159 11.66 22.01 -3.19
CA THR A 159 12.77 21.07 -3.42
C THR A 159 13.67 21.53 -4.55
N ARG A 160 14.98 21.29 -4.41
CA ARG A 160 15.94 21.50 -5.51
C ARG A 160 15.56 20.59 -6.67
N TRP A 161 15.58 21.14 -7.88
CA TRP A 161 15.29 20.41 -9.10
C TRP A 161 16.42 20.64 -10.10
N SER A 162 17.19 19.60 -10.42
CA SER A 162 18.23 19.65 -11.46
C SER A 162 17.70 19.25 -12.84
N GLY A 163 16.53 18.62 -12.92
CA GLY A 163 16.00 18.07 -14.17
C GLY A 163 16.70 16.80 -14.67
N LEU A 164 17.61 16.24 -13.86
CA LEU A 164 18.41 15.06 -14.18
C LEU A 164 17.72 13.77 -13.70
N GLU A 165 18.02 12.67 -14.41
CA GLU A 165 17.66 11.32 -13.97
C GLU A 165 18.51 10.87 -12.76
N ASP A 166 18.01 9.90 -12.01
CA ASP A 166 18.76 9.35 -10.86
C ASP A 166 20.03 8.65 -11.36
N ARG A 167 21.19 9.15 -10.94
CA ARG A 167 22.51 8.67 -11.40
C ARG A 167 22.74 8.79 -12.91
N GLU A 168 22.27 9.89 -13.50
CA GLU A 168 22.54 10.21 -14.90
C GLU A 168 24.05 10.33 -15.16
N HIS A 169 24.53 9.65 -16.21
CA HIS A 169 25.93 9.71 -16.64
C HIS A 169 26.12 10.76 -17.74
N ASP A 170 27.29 11.40 -17.75
CA ASP A 170 27.68 12.38 -18.75
C ASP A 170 28.12 11.70 -20.04
N GLN A 171 27.38 12.00 -21.10
CA GLN A 171 27.60 11.57 -22.49
C GLN A 171 27.57 12.78 -23.44
N GLY A 172 27.68 14.01 -22.89
CA GLY A 172 27.60 15.26 -23.64
C GLY A 172 26.18 15.80 -23.85
N GLN A 173 25.16 15.16 -23.27
CA GLN A 173 23.76 15.52 -23.45
C GLN A 173 23.36 16.87 -22.81
N HIS A 174 24.23 17.44 -21.97
CA HIS A 174 24.04 18.76 -21.33
C HIS A 174 25.21 19.72 -21.60
N ASP A 175 25.89 19.60 -22.75
CA ASP A 175 27.04 20.47 -23.08
C ASP A 175 26.62 21.85 -23.61
N GLU A 176 25.36 22.01 -24.00
CA GLU A 176 24.82 23.28 -24.49
C GLU A 176 24.71 24.36 -23.39
N VAL A 177 24.76 25.63 -23.81
CA VAL A 177 24.54 26.78 -22.91
C VAL A 177 23.04 26.99 -22.72
N LYS A 178 22.55 26.87 -21.48
CA LYS A 178 21.11 26.97 -21.14
C LYS A 178 20.82 28.13 -20.22
N ASN A 179 19.70 28.82 -20.45
CA ASN A 179 19.13 29.72 -19.44
C ASN A 179 18.51 28.90 -18.30
N VAL A 180 18.85 29.23 -17.06
CA VAL A 180 18.42 28.49 -15.86
C VAL A 180 17.97 29.45 -14.77
N LEU A 181 17.26 28.95 -13.75
CA LEU A 181 16.86 29.78 -12.61
C LEU A 181 18.09 30.22 -11.81
N ALA A 182 18.98 29.27 -11.52
CA ALA A 182 20.18 29.48 -10.74
C ALA A 182 21.28 28.47 -11.13
N VAL A 183 22.50 28.79 -10.73
CA VAL A 183 23.66 27.90 -10.78
C VAL A 183 24.25 27.80 -9.37
N SER A 184 24.94 26.69 -9.09
CA SER A 184 25.48 26.46 -7.74
C SER A 184 26.55 27.49 -7.40
N SER A 185 26.57 27.95 -6.15
CA SER A 185 27.64 28.79 -5.61
C SER A 185 29.02 28.10 -5.62
N ALA A 186 29.04 26.78 -5.82
CA ALA A 186 30.23 25.92 -5.89
C ALA A 186 31.24 26.30 -6.99
N GLY A 187 30.80 26.97 -8.06
CA GLY A 187 31.65 27.40 -9.18
C GLY A 187 31.06 28.59 -9.94
N MET A 188 30.29 29.44 -9.25
CA MET A 188 29.51 30.52 -9.87
C MET A 188 30.43 31.66 -10.34
N LEU A 189 30.29 32.07 -11.60
CA LEU A 189 30.88 33.28 -12.15
C LEU A 189 29.81 34.38 -12.20
N ILE A 190 29.98 35.45 -11.41
CA ILE A 190 29.02 36.55 -11.33
C ILE A 190 29.71 37.89 -11.60
N LYS A 191 29.05 38.74 -12.38
CA LYS A 191 29.55 40.10 -12.65
C LYS A 191 29.52 40.92 -11.35
N ARG A 192 30.63 41.58 -11.00
CA ARG A 192 30.76 42.28 -9.71
C ARG A 192 29.67 43.34 -9.51
N GLY A 193 29.39 44.15 -10.54
CA GLY A 193 28.32 45.14 -10.51
C GLY A 193 26.95 44.53 -10.21
N VAL A 194 26.64 43.35 -10.76
CA VAL A 194 25.38 42.63 -10.49
C VAL A 194 25.35 42.10 -9.06
N PHE A 195 26.47 41.57 -8.55
CA PHE A 195 26.56 41.12 -7.16
C PHE A 195 26.31 42.28 -6.18
N GLU A 196 26.93 43.44 -6.41
CA GLU A 196 26.78 44.63 -5.57
C GLU A 196 25.37 45.26 -5.70
N GLU A 197 24.82 45.33 -6.91
CA GLU A 197 23.45 45.82 -7.18
C GLU A 197 22.41 45.00 -6.40
N LEU A 198 22.54 43.67 -6.43
CA LEU A 198 21.64 42.76 -5.73
C LEU A 198 21.90 42.71 -4.22
N GLY A 199 22.99 43.33 -3.74
CA GLY A 199 23.48 43.32 -2.36
C GLY A 199 23.97 41.96 -1.88
N GLY A 200 24.53 41.17 -2.80
CA GLY A 200 25.14 39.87 -2.53
C GLY A 200 24.14 38.77 -2.15
N PHE A 201 24.61 37.81 -1.36
CA PHE A 201 23.77 36.73 -0.80
C PHE A 201 22.87 37.26 0.33
N ASP A 202 21.65 36.71 0.46
CA ASP A 202 20.71 37.11 1.51
C ASP A 202 21.27 36.69 2.89
N PRO A 203 21.48 37.61 3.85
CA PRO A 203 21.99 37.27 5.17
C PRO A 203 21.12 36.29 5.97
N SER A 204 19.83 36.16 5.62
CA SER A 204 18.93 35.15 6.22
C SER A 204 19.17 33.73 5.68
N LEU A 205 20.01 33.57 4.67
CA LEU A 205 20.40 32.30 4.05
C LEU A 205 21.89 32.06 4.29
N GLU A 206 22.26 31.71 5.52
CA GLU A 206 23.67 31.58 5.91
C GLU A 206 24.38 30.38 5.22
N LEU A 207 23.64 29.32 4.88
CA LEU A 207 24.11 28.15 4.14
C LEU A 207 22.94 27.43 3.46
N PHE A 208 23.14 26.95 2.24
CA PHE A 208 22.12 26.33 1.36
C PHE A 208 21.06 27.29 0.85
N ARG A 209 20.70 27.13 -0.43
CA ARG A 209 19.63 27.87 -1.15
C ARG A 209 19.89 29.35 -1.38
N ASP A 210 21.03 29.83 -0.93
CA ASP A 210 21.62 31.12 -1.23
C ASP A 210 21.90 31.28 -2.73
N ASP A 211 22.30 30.19 -3.39
CA ASP A 211 22.44 30.07 -4.85
C ASP A 211 21.12 30.31 -5.60
N VAL A 212 20.06 29.57 -5.22
CA VAL A 212 18.72 29.67 -5.82
C VAL A 212 18.11 31.04 -5.57
N ASP A 213 18.28 31.60 -4.37
CA ASP A 213 17.78 32.93 -4.04
C ASP A 213 18.43 34.03 -4.86
N LEU A 214 19.76 34.01 -5.00
CA LEU A 214 20.52 34.98 -5.78
C LEU A 214 20.14 34.88 -7.26
N GLY A 215 20.07 33.68 -7.84
CA GLY A 215 19.65 33.47 -9.22
C GLY A 215 18.21 33.94 -9.47
N TRP A 216 17.31 33.72 -8.53
CA TRP A 216 15.94 34.24 -8.59
C TRP A 216 15.91 35.77 -8.59
N ARG A 217 16.67 36.42 -7.70
CA ARG A 217 16.78 37.88 -7.64
C ARG A 217 17.40 38.47 -8.91
N ALA A 218 18.44 37.83 -9.46
CA ALA A 218 19.08 38.25 -10.71
C ALA A 218 18.08 38.23 -11.89
N ASN A 219 17.35 37.13 -12.07
CA ASN A 219 16.33 37.01 -13.10
C ASN A 219 15.22 38.06 -12.96
N ILE A 220 14.80 38.39 -11.73
CA ILE A 220 13.78 39.42 -11.48
C ILE A 220 14.32 40.86 -11.65
N ALA A 221 15.62 41.08 -11.45
CA ALA A 221 16.29 42.34 -11.73
C ALA A 221 16.54 42.56 -13.24
N GLY A 222 16.31 41.55 -14.07
CA GLY A 222 16.49 41.62 -15.53
C GLY A 222 17.81 41.03 -16.04
N HIS A 223 18.63 40.46 -15.16
CA HIS A 223 19.87 39.79 -15.53
C HIS A 223 19.62 38.33 -15.91
N SER A 224 20.32 37.83 -16.94
CA SER A 224 20.21 36.43 -17.34
C SER A 224 21.15 35.54 -16.53
N VAL A 225 20.69 34.34 -16.18
CA VAL A 225 21.50 33.30 -15.51
C VAL A 225 21.64 32.10 -16.45
N ILE A 226 22.88 31.69 -16.71
CA ILE A 226 23.17 30.58 -17.65
C ILE A 226 23.97 29.45 -17.00
N CYS A 227 23.68 28.22 -17.42
CA CYS A 227 24.56 27.07 -17.21
C CYS A 227 25.36 26.84 -18.49
N VAL A 228 26.68 26.76 -18.37
CA VAL A 228 27.61 26.50 -19.48
C VAL A 228 28.01 25.03 -19.41
N GLY A 229 27.40 24.20 -20.27
CA GLY A 229 27.56 22.75 -20.24
C GLY A 229 29.00 22.26 -20.44
N GLU A 230 29.75 22.93 -21.32
CA GLU A 230 31.18 22.63 -21.59
C GLU A 230 32.12 23.03 -20.43
N ALA A 231 31.67 23.89 -19.50
CA ALA A 231 32.46 24.22 -18.32
C ALA A 231 32.20 23.17 -17.24
N ILE A 232 33.21 22.37 -16.89
CA ILE A 232 33.07 21.24 -15.96
C ILE A 232 33.64 21.58 -14.58
N LEU A 233 32.91 21.21 -13.53
CA LEU A 233 33.33 21.30 -12.13
C LEU A 233 33.06 19.97 -11.40
N TYR A 234 33.99 19.50 -10.60
CA TYR A 234 33.79 18.31 -9.76
C TYR A 234 33.49 18.71 -8.31
N HIS A 235 32.44 18.15 -7.69
CA HIS A 235 32.00 18.55 -6.36
C HIS A 235 31.71 17.36 -5.43
N ALA A 236 32.22 17.42 -4.19
CA ALA A 236 32.06 16.35 -3.20
C ALA A 236 30.75 16.42 -2.38
N GLN A 237 30.06 17.57 -2.36
CA GLN A 237 28.80 17.79 -1.64
C GLN A 237 28.89 17.41 -0.14
N ALA A 238 29.97 17.83 0.54
CA ALA A 238 30.30 17.38 1.90
C ALA A 238 29.22 17.76 2.94
N SER A 239 28.68 18.98 2.87
CA SER A 239 27.68 19.49 3.83
C SER A 239 26.27 18.93 3.56
N SER A 240 25.85 18.79 2.30
CA SER A 240 24.51 18.27 1.96
C SER A 240 24.37 16.76 2.15
N SER A 241 25.50 16.04 2.19
CA SER A 241 25.57 14.61 2.47
C SER A 241 25.73 14.26 3.95
N GLU A 242 25.66 15.26 4.85
CA GLU A 242 25.83 15.10 6.32
C GLU A 242 27.19 14.55 6.74
N ARG A 243 28.22 14.71 5.90
CA ARG A 243 29.59 14.24 6.19
C ARG A 243 30.46 15.30 6.85
N ARG A 244 30.10 16.57 6.70
CA ARG A 244 30.68 17.71 7.41
C ARG A 244 29.66 18.26 8.39
N GLU A 245 30.08 18.52 9.63
CA GLU A 245 29.27 19.24 10.61
C GLU A 245 29.07 20.70 10.16
N ILE A 246 27.89 21.25 10.46
CA ILE A 246 27.53 22.60 10.03
C ILE A 246 27.49 23.50 11.26
N ASP A 247 28.39 24.47 11.30
CA ASP A 247 28.61 25.34 12.45
C ASP A 247 28.18 26.79 12.21
N VAL A 248 26.99 26.95 11.63
CA VAL A 248 26.41 28.28 11.34
C VAL A 248 25.32 28.60 12.35
N LYS A 249 25.11 29.89 12.65
CA LYS A 249 24.23 30.35 13.74
C LYS A 249 22.80 29.80 13.62
N ASP A 250 22.29 29.71 12.40
CA ASP A 250 20.95 29.22 12.11
C ASP A 250 20.84 27.69 12.01
N ALA A 251 21.96 26.97 12.04
CA ALA A 251 22.00 25.51 12.07
C ALA A 251 21.69 24.98 13.48
N ILE A 252 20.42 25.08 13.89
CA ILE A 252 19.95 24.59 15.19
C ILE A 252 20.31 23.10 15.34
N LEU A 253 21.08 22.76 16.39
CA LEU A 253 21.58 21.40 16.67
C LEU A 253 22.46 20.81 15.55
N HIS A 254 23.11 21.63 14.71
CA HIS A 254 23.99 21.19 13.62
C HIS A 254 23.30 20.28 12.59
N ARG A 255 21.98 20.47 12.36
CA ARG A 255 21.17 19.63 11.47
C ARG A 255 21.07 20.19 10.03
N PRO A 256 21.82 19.64 9.05
CA PRO A 256 21.78 20.09 7.65
C PRO A 256 20.39 20.05 7.01
N LEU A 257 19.64 18.96 7.23
CA LEU A 257 18.35 18.75 6.57
C LEU A 257 17.31 19.78 7.04
N LEU A 258 17.28 20.08 8.34
CA LEU A 258 16.40 21.10 8.90
C LEU A 258 16.68 22.46 8.25
N LEU A 259 17.96 22.84 8.18
CA LEU A 259 18.38 24.12 7.60
C LEU A 259 18.04 24.21 6.11
N ASP A 260 18.37 23.18 5.31
CA ASP A 260 18.05 23.14 3.88
C ASP A 260 16.54 23.27 3.63
N ARG A 261 15.72 22.55 4.41
CA ARG A 261 14.25 22.58 4.23
C ARG A 261 13.64 23.90 4.71
N ARG A 262 14.15 24.49 5.78
CA ARG A 262 13.76 25.83 6.24
C ARG A 262 14.09 26.86 5.16
N ASN A 263 15.30 26.83 4.63
CA ASN A 263 15.76 27.79 3.62
C ASN A 263 15.01 27.61 2.29
N ALA A 264 14.68 26.38 1.89
CA ALA A 264 13.83 26.10 0.74
C ALA A 264 12.44 26.73 0.86
N ALA A 265 11.79 26.56 2.01
CA ALA A 265 10.49 27.18 2.29
C ALA A 265 10.61 28.71 2.38
N PHE A 266 11.69 29.23 2.98
CA PHE A 266 11.98 30.66 3.05
C PHE A 266 12.08 31.30 1.66
N VAL A 267 12.88 30.71 0.75
CA VAL A 267 13.07 31.22 -0.62
C VAL A 267 11.75 31.28 -1.38
N LEU A 268 10.91 30.25 -1.27
CA LEU A 268 9.58 30.27 -1.90
C LEU A 268 8.68 31.35 -1.32
N LEU A 269 8.56 31.41 0.01
CA LEU A 269 7.68 32.37 0.68
C LEU A 269 8.15 33.82 0.48
N ALA A 270 9.46 34.06 0.48
CA ALA A 270 10.04 35.39 0.33
C ALA A 270 9.89 35.91 -1.11
N ASN A 271 9.84 35.02 -2.11
CA ASN A 271 9.66 35.38 -3.52
C ASN A 271 8.20 35.31 -4.02
N SER A 272 7.27 34.75 -3.23
CA SER A 272 5.86 34.61 -3.60
C SER A 272 5.10 35.94 -3.61
N SER A 273 4.10 36.07 -4.50
CA SER A 273 3.16 37.20 -4.46
C SER A 273 2.33 37.18 -3.18
N TRP A 274 1.95 38.35 -2.66
CA TRP A 274 1.19 38.47 -1.40
C TRP A 274 -0.13 37.67 -1.43
N TRP A 275 -0.82 37.64 -2.58
CA TRP A 275 -2.09 36.91 -2.74
C TRP A 275 -1.95 35.38 -2.74
N ILE A 276 -0.80 34.86 -3.16
CA ILE A 276 -0.55 33.41 -3.25
C ILE A 276 0.13 32.90 -1.97
N LEU A 277 0.69 33.80 -1.16
CA LEU A 277 1.46 33.46 0.04
C LEU A 277 0.71 32.54 1.02
N PRO A 278 -0.57 32.78 1.38
CA PRO A 278 -1.30 31.86 2.26
C PRO A 278 -1.43 30.45 1.67
N TRP A 279 -1.63 30.36 0.36
CA TRP A 279 -1.74 29.09 -0.35
C TRP A 279 -0.42 28.32 -0.40
N VAL A 280 0.69 29.02 -0.67
CA VAL A 280 2.04 28.41 -0.62
C VAL A 280 2.37 27.94 0.79
N ALA A 281 2.06 28.74 1.82
CA ALA A 281 2.29 28.35 3.21
C ALA A 281 1.50 27.09 3.60
N LEU A 282 0.22 27.03 3.24
CA LEU A 282 -0.65 25.88 3.49
C LEU A 282 -0.18 24.64 2.71
N GLN A 283 0.21 24.81 1.44
CA GLN A 283 0.80 23.75 0.63
C GLN A 283 2.09 23.20 1.25
N LEU A 284 3.00 24.06 1.70
CA LEU A 284 4.23 23.65 2.37
C LEU A 284 3.92 22.88 3.66
N LEU A 285 2.96 23.36 4.47
CA LEU A 285 2.53 22.69 5.69
C LEU A 285 2.02 21.26 5.40
N PHE A 286 1.08 21.11 4.47
CA PHE A 286 0.53 19.78 4.12
C PHE A 286 1.59 18.85 3.52
N THR A 287 2.48 19.38 2.67
CA THR A 287 3.56 18.57 2.08
C THR A 287 4.62 18.15 3.11
N SER A 288 4.92 18.98 4.12
CA SER A 288 5.78 18.61 5.24
C SER A 288 5.14 17.55 6.13
N ILE A 289 3.86 17.68 6.48
CA ILE A 289 3.13 16.65 7.23
C ILE A 289 3.19 15.31 6.49
N GLY A 290 2.89 15.31 5.18
CA GLY A 290 2.98 14.11 4.35
C GLY A 290 4.39 13.50 4.31
N ARG A 291 5.43 14.32 4.15
CA ARG A 291 6.83 13.86 4.17
C ARG A 291 7.27 13.34 5.54
N SER A 292 6.81 13.98 6.61
CA SER A 292 7.09 13.56 7.98
C SER A 292 6.51 12.17 8.25
N ILE A 293 5.27 11.91 7.82
CA ILE A 293 4.66 10.58 7.86
C ILE A 293 5.51 9.58 7.07
N ILE A 294 5.97 9.92 5.86
CA ILE A 294 6.83 9.04 5.05
C ILE A 294 8.15 8.74 5.78
N TYR A 295 8.79 9.73 6.41
CA TYR A 295 10.01 9.51 7.19
C TYR A 295 9.77 8.65 8.44
N LEU A 296 8.63 8.81 9.12
CA LEU A 296 8.23 7.93 10.22
C LEU A 296 8.03 6.49 9.76
N LEU A 297 7.35 6.30 8.62
CA LEU A 297 7.18 4.98 8.00
C LEU A 297 8.53 4.38 7.58
N ALA A 298 9.51 5.22 7.21
CA ALA A 298 10.88 4.84 6.94
C ALA A 298 11.76 4.68 8.20
N LYS A 299 11.18 4.81 9.42
CA LYS A 299 11.90 4.73 10.71
C LYS A 299 12.99 5.79 10.91
N LEU A 300 12.78 6.98 10.34
CA LEU A 300 13.68 8.14 10.42
C LEU A 300 13.00 9.29 11.20
N PRO A 301 12.75 9.15 12.52
CA PRO A 301 12.02 10.14 13.30
C PRO A 301 12.74 11.50 13.38
N GLY A 302 14.08 11.51 13.29
CA GLY A 302 14.87 12.74 13.22
C GLY A 302 14.49 13.58 11.99
N TYR A 303 14.49 12.97 10.80
CA TYR A 303 14.11 13.66 9.56
C TYR A 303 12.63 14.05 9.52
N ALA A 304 11.76 13.22 10.13
CA ALA A 304 10.35 13.55 10.28
C ALA A 304 10.14 14.81 11.14
N ALA A 305 10.89 14.95 12.23
CA ALA A 305 10.87 16.13 13.08
C ALA A 305 11.47 17.35 12.36
N ASP A 306 12.58 17.17 11.62
CA ASP A 306 13.24 18.25 10.87
C ASP A 306 12.31 18.87 9.81
N GLU A 307 11.49 18.07 9.12
CA GLU A 307 10.49 18.56 8.15
C GLU A 307 9.43 19.48 8.79
N ILE A 308 8.90 19.09 9.96
CA ILE A 308 7.87 19.87 10.66
C ILE A 308 8.49 21.12 11.29
N ALA A 309 9.66 20.96 11.94
CA ALA A 309 10.37 22.05 12.59
C ALA A 309 10.78 23.15 11.59
N ALA A 310 11.23 22.77 10.39
CA ALA A 310 11.61 23.71 9.34
C ALA A 310 10.47 24.70 8.99
N ILE A 311 9.23 24.22 8.87
CA ILE A 311 8.07 25.06 8.57
C ILE A 311 7.57 25.79 9.81
N GLY A 312 7.53 25.11 10.95
CA GLY A 312 7.13 25.72 12.23
C GLY A 312 7.97 26.96 12.55
N LEU A 313 9.30 26.88 12.38
CA LEU A 313 10.21 28.01 12.61
C LEU A 313 9.88 29.24 11.75
N LEU A 314 9.47 29.04 10.48
CA LEU A 314 9.09 30.15 9.59
C LEU A 314 7.75 30.78 9.96
N ILE A 315 6.80 29.98 10.45
CA ILE A 315 5.49 30.47 10.90
C ILE A 315 5.66 31.27 12.20
N PHE A 316 6.49 30.79 13.13
CA PHE A 316 6.68 31.44 14.44
C PHE A 316 7.70 32.59 14.44
N LYS A 317 8.60 32.69 13.45
CA LYS A 317 9.55 33.81 13.28
C LYS A 317 9.38 34.51 11.91
N PRO A 318 8.27 35.22 11.67
CA PRO A 318 8.00 35.86 10.37
C PRO A 318 8.83 37.13 10.10
N ALA A 319 9.52 37.67 11.11
CA ALA A 319 10.23 38.94 11.00
C ALA A 319 11.29 38.94 9.88
N ASP A 320 12.10 37.87 9.79
CA ASP A 320 13.14 37.73 8.77
C ASP A 320 12.53 37.62 7.37
N LEU A 321 11.42 36.88 7.25
CA LEU A 321 10.66 36.76 6.00
C LEU A 321 10.12 38.12 5.54
N ILE A 322 9.56 38.91 6.46
CA ILE A 322 9.04 40.25 6.15
C ILE A 322 10.18 41.19 5.73
N LYS A 323 11.33 41.13 6.41
CA LYS A 323 12.52 41.93 6.09
C LYS A 323 13.05 41.61 4.69
N SER A 324 13.26 40.34 4.37
CA SER A 324 13.74 39.92 3.05
C SER A 324 12.73 40.25 1.94
N ARG A 325 11.42 40.14 2.19
CA ARG A 325 10.39 40.58 1.23
C ARG A 325 10.44 42.07 0.93
N ARG A 326 10.64 42.91 1.95
CA ARG A 326 10.79 44.38 1.77
C ARG A 326 12.05 44.70 0.97
N TYR A 327 13.17 44.04 1.28
CA TYR A 327 14.42 44.20 0.56
C TYR A 327 14.28 43.85 -0.92
N ARG A 328 13.69 42.69 -1.23
CA ARG A 328 13.49 42.20 -2.62
C ARG A 328 12.58 43.09 -3.46
N LYS A 329 11.65 43.83 -2.83
CA LYS A 329 10.77 44.76 -3.54
C LYS A 329 11.54 45.94 -4.16
N LYS A 330 12.69 46.32 -3.57
CA LYS A 330 13.49 47.49 -3.99
C LYS A 330 14.15 47.28 -5.37
N ASN A 331 14.70 46.10 -5.62
CA ASN A 331 15.46 45.78 -6.84
C ASN A 331 14.62 44.99 -7.86
N LYS A 332 13.29 45.01 -7.74
CA LYS A 332 12.39 44.26 -8.61
C LYS A 332 12.06 45.07 -9.85
N VAL A 333 12.59 44.66 -10.99
CA VAL A 333 12.32 45.26 -12.31
C VAL A 333 11.23 44.48 -13.04
N LEU A 334 11.30 43.14 -13.01
CA LEU A 334 10.38 42.25 -13.72
C LEU A 334 9.34 41.61 -12.80
N SER A 335 8.23 41.16 -13.38
CA SER A 335 7.22 40.39 -12.65
C SER A 335 7.77 39.02 -12.26
N ALA A 336 7.35 38.50 -11.10
CA ALA A 336 7.70 37.16 -10.63
C ALA A 336 7.23 36.05 -11.60
N ARG A 337 6.35 36.37 -12.56
CA ARG A 337 5.90 35.46 -13.61
C ARG A 337 7.03 35.02 -14.55
N VAL A 338 8.09 35.81 -14.71
CA VAL A 338 9.27 35.46 -15.53
C VAL A 338 9.91 34.16 -15.02
N ILE A 339 9.88 33.94 -13.71
CA ILE A 339 10.47 32.75 -13.09
C ILE A 339 9.68 31.46 -13.40
N LYS A 340 8.39 31.58 -13.74
CA LYS A 340 7.53 30.41 -13.98
C LYS A 340 8.05 29.50 -15.10
N GLN A 341 8.78 30.05 -16.08
CA GLN A 341 9.37 29.26 -17.17
C GLN A 341 10.48 28.30 -16.69
N PHE A 342 11.14 28.63 -15.58
CA PHE A 342 12.19 27.80 -15.02
C PHE A 342 11.67 26.77 -14.01
N ILE A 343 10.45 26.95 -13.48
CA ILE A 343 9.84 26.02 -12.52
C ILE A 343 9.23 24.82 -13.28
N PRO A 344 9.56 23.57 -12.94
CA PRO A 344 9.03 22.40 -13.63
C PRO A 344 7.51 22.26 -13.44
N ALA A 345 6.82 21.79 -14.47
CA ALA A 345 5.38 21.54 -14.42
C ALA A 345 5.01 20.47 -13.36
N ARG A 346 3.81 20.54 -12.78
CA ARG A 346 3.33 19.55 -11.80
C ARG A 346 3.30 18.12 -12.35
N SER A 347 2.98 17.95 -13.63
CA SER A 347 2.92 16.64 -14.28
C SER A 347 4.30 15.96 -14.34
N THR A 348 5.36 16.71 -14.63
CA THR A 348 6.73 16.16 -14.66
C THR A 348 7.20 15.80 -13.26
N GLN A 349 6.87 16.60 -12.25
CA GLN A 349 7.16 16.29 -10.84
C GLN A 349 6.45 15.01 -10.37
N LEU A 350 5.16 14.85 -10.70
CA LEU A 350 4.39 13.66 -10.37
C LEU A 350 4.93 12.42 -11.07
N ARG A 351 5.24 12.53 -12.37
CA ARG A 351 5.82 11.44 -13.15
C ARG A 351 7.17 10.98 -12.58
N ALA A 352 8.08 11.90 -12.32
CA ALA A 352 9.38 11.59 -11.73
C ALA A 352 9.24 10.94 -10.33
N SER A 353 8.25 11.40 -9.54
CA SER A 353 7.95 10.79 -8.24
C SER A 353 7.40 9.36 -8.38
N LEU A 354 6.48 9.13 -9.31
CA LEU A 354 5.93 7.80 -9.61
C LEU A 354 7.00 6.84 -10.15
N GLU A 355 7.91 7.32 -11.00
CA GLU A 355 9.04 6.54 -11.50
C GLU A 355 10.01 6.18 -10.37
N ARG A 356 10.33 7.11 -9.45
CA ARG A 356 11.13 6.80 -8.25
C ARG A 356 10.46 5.80 -7.32
N ILE A 357 9.14 5.92 -7.12
CA ILE A 357 8.36 4.96 -6.32
C ILE A 357 8.34 3.59 -7.00
N SER A 358 8.06 3.54 -8.30
CA SER A 358 8.04 2.32 -9.10
C SER A 358 9.40 1.61 -9.13
N THR A 359 10.48 2.37 -9.32
CA THR A 359 11.85 1.84 -9.29
C THR A 359 12.25 1.39 -7.88
N SER A 360 11.88 2.11 -6.82
CA SER A 360 12.16 1.71 -5.43
C SER A 360 11.38 0.46 -5.01
N ILE A 361 10.09 0.40 -5.36
CA ILE A 361 9.24 -0.78 -5.16
C ILE A 361 9.82 -1.95 -5.95
N SER A 362 10.10 -1.78 -7.24
CA SER A 362 10.66 -2.86 -8.06
C SER A 362 12.05 -3.30 -7.58
N LYS A 363 12.92 -2.39 -7.11
CA LYS A 363 14.21 -2.71 -6.46
C LYS A 363 14.00 -3.46 -5.15
N ALA A 364 13.02 -3.08 -4.32
CA ALA A 364 12.68 -3.78 -3.08
C ALA A 364 12.15 -5.20 -3.31
N PHE A 365 11.53 -5.44 -4.47
CA PHE A 365 10.98 -6.74 -4.87
C PHE A 365 11.89 -7.56 -5.82
N LYS A 366 12.98 -6.98 -6.34
CA LYS A 366 14.02 -7.68 -7.14
C LYS A 366 15.03 -8.37 -6.21
N SER A 367 15.41 -9.60 -6.57
CA SER A 367 16.42 -10.39 -5.85
C SER A 367 17.83 -9.92 -6.21
N LYS A 368 18.75 -9.96 -5.25
CA LYS A 368 20.17 -9.58 -5.37
C LYS A 368 20.93 -10.30 -6.50
N ASN A 369 20.45 -11.46 -6.97
CA ASN A 369 21.13 -12.24 -8.02
C ASN A 369 21.21 -11.53 -9.39
N THR A 370 20.39 -10.50 -9.64
CA THR A 370 20.53 -9.69 -10.87
C THR A 370 21.45 -8.47 -10.67
N GLN A 371 21.71 -8.06 -9.43
CA GLN A 371 22.61 -6.92 -9.13
C GLN A 371 24.09 -7.30 -9.26
N GLN A 372 24.48 -8.55 -8.95
CA GLN A 372 25.88 -8.98 -9.06
C GLN A 372 26.43 -8.97 -10.50
N LYS A 373 25.59 -8.96 -11.53
CA LYS A 373 26.04 -8.86 -12.93
C LYS A 373 26.26 -7.43 -13.45
N SER A 374 25.78 -6.40 -12.74
CA SER A 374 25.92 -5.01 -13.22
C SER A 374 26.84 -4.12 -12.37
N THR A 375 27.37 -4.62 -11.25
CA THR A 375 28.21 -3.83 -10.32
C THR A 375 29.67 -4.30 -10.27
N GLN A 376 30.12 -5.18 -11.17
CA GLN A 376 31.55 -5.38 -11.37
C GLN A 376 32.09 -4.20 -12.18
N VAL A 377 32.85 -3.32 -11.51
CA VAL A 377 33.71 -2.35 -12.16
C VAL A 377 34.68 -3.15 -13.04
N LYS A 378 34.50 -3.09 -14.36
CA LYS A 378 35.46 -3.68 -15.30
C LYS A 378 36.76 -2.91 -15.20
N SER A 379 37.85 -3.62 -14.89
CA SER A 379 39.21 -3.08 -14.99
C SER A 379 39.50 -2.68 -16.44
N TYR A 380 40.20 -1.58 -16.65
CA TYR A 380 40.60 -1.09 -17.99
C TYR A 380 41.38 -2.14 -18.81
N SER A 381 41.95 -3.15 -18.14
CA SER A 381 42.64 -4.28 -18.77
C SER A 381 41.74 -5.28 -19.51
N ASP A 382 40.43 -5.26 -19.26
CA ASP A 382 39.47 -6.20 -19.87
C ASP A 382 38.78 -5.63 -21.13
N ILE A 383 39.08 -4.37 -21.47
CA ILE A 383 38.68 -3.75 -22.75
C ILE A 383 39.81 -4.02 -23.74
N GLY A 384 39.93 -5.29 -24.12
CA GLY A 384 40.79 -5.71 -25.21
C GLY A 384 40.20 -5.24 -26.54
N ILE A 385 41.01 -4.46 -27.27
CA ILE A 385 41.05 -4.32 -28.73
C ILE A 385 39.79 -3.73 -29.37
N ILE A 386 40.01 -2.58 -30.00
CA ILE A 386 39.09 -1.86 -30.87
C ILE A 386 38.58 -2.82 -31.95
N ASP A 387 37.33 -3.24 -31.84
CA ASP A 387 36.60 -3.86 -32.95
C ASP A 387 35.94 -2.72 -33.74
N GLU A 388 36.31 -2.58 -35.02
CA GLU A 388 35.87 -1.54 -35.95
C GLU A 388 34.41 -1.73 -36.42
N SER A 389 33.52 -2.15 -35.52
CA SER A 389 32.08 -2.35 -35.79
C SER A 389 31.19 -1.34 -35.04
N PHE A 390 31.71 -0.12 -34.82
CA PHE A 390 30.99 0.99 -34.18
C PHE A 390 30.20 1.88 -35.16
N ASP A 391 29.65 1.28 -36.22
CA ASP A 391 28.65 1.91 -37.10
C ASP A 391 27.36 1.10 -37.10
N GLU A 392 26.61 1.17 -36.01
CA GLU A 392 25.14 1.07 -36.01
C GLU A 392 24.65 1.52 -34.63
N LEU A 393 24.50 2.83 -34.47
CA LEU A 393 23.69 3.40 -33.40
C LEU A 393 22.26 2.94 -33.60
N GLU A 394 21.88 1.84 -32.95
CA GLU A 394 20.51 1.35 -32.88
C GLU A 394 19.68 2.36 -32.07
N PHE A 395 19.23 3.40 -32.76
CA PHE A 395 18.32 4.43 -32.27
C PHE A 395 17.02 3.73 -31.85
N VAL A 396 16.82 3.54 -30.55
CA VAL A 396 15.53 3.05 -30.02
C VAL A 396 14.53 4.19 -30.12
N GLU A 397 13.97 4.36 -31.32
CA GLU A 397 12.78 5.16 -31.55
C GLU A 397 11.72 4.78 -30.50
N GLY A 398 11.20 5.78 -29.79
CA GLY A 398 10.02 5.64 -28.96
C GLY A 398 8.85 5.17 -29.83
N LYS A 399 8.65 3.86 -29.90
CA LYS A 399 7.66 3.24 -30.78
C LYS A 399 6.28 3.75 -30.43
N SER A 400 5.75 4.63 -31.28
CA SER A 400 4.34 4.97 -31.27
C SER A 400 3.51 3.69 -31.47
N PHE A 401 2.45 3.55 -30.69
CA PHE A 401 1.59 2.37 -30.67
C PHE A 401 0.79 2.24 -31.97
N ALA A 402 1.41 1.65 -33.01
CA ALA A 402 0.70 1.09 -34.15
C ALA A 402 0.21 -0.33 -33.82
N LYS A 403 -1.09 -0.54 -34.08
CA LYS A 403 -2.04 -1.23 -33.20
C LYS A 403 -2.08 -2.77 -33.42
N ILE A 404 -2.20 -3.52 -32.30
CA ILE A 404 -2.53 -4.96 -32.20
C ILE A 404 -1.43 -5.98 -32.56
N ARG A 405 -0.75 -5.89 -33.72
CA ARG A 405 0.23 -6.93 -34.13
C ARG A 405 1.53 -6.92 -33.30
N ALA A 406 1.94 -5.75 -32.81
CA ALA A 406 3.06 -5.61 -31.86
C ALA A 406 2.71 -6.17 -30.47
N LEU A 407 1.42 -6.14 -30.08
CA LEU A 407 0.95 -6.69 -28.81
C LEU A 407 1.05 -8.22 -28.80
N ALA A 408 0.81 -8.89 -29.93
CA ALA A 408 0.96 -10.34 -30.06
C ALA A 408 2.40 -10.82 -29.83
N LYS A 409 3.41 -9.97 -30.11
CA LYS A 409 4.83 -10.26 -29.80
C LYS A 409 5.16 -10.10 -28.31
N GLN A 410 4.25 -9.54 -27.50
CA GLN A 410 4.38 -9.41 -26.06
C GLN A 410 3.34 -10.31 -25.35
N PRO A 411 3.67 -11.58 -25.09
CA PRO A 411 2.70 -12.59 -24.63
C PRO A 411 2.00 -12.22 -23.32
N PHE A 412 2.66 -11.46 -22.43
CA PHE A 412 2.03 -10.94 -21.21
C PHE A 412 0.89 -9.96 -21.50
N LEU A 413 1.13 -8.95 -22.34
CA LEU A 413 0.11 -7.94 -22.66
C LEU A 413 -1.03 -8.55 -23.49
N PHE A 414 -0.70 -9.45 -24.41
CA PHE A 414 -1.70 -10.21 -25.15
C PHE A 414 -2.58 -11.03 -24.20
N GLY A 415 -1.97 -11.77 -23.27
CA GLY A 415 -2.74 -12.57 -22.32
C GLY A 415 -3.61 -11.73 -21.38
N LEU A 416 -3.08 -10.58 -20.92
CA LEU A 416 -3.83 -9.62 -20.11
C LEU A 416 -5.03 -9.04 -20.88
N LEU A 417 -4.87 -8.74 -22.16
CA LEU A 417 -5.96 -8.26 -23.01
C LEU A 417 -7.05 -9.32 -23.17
N VAL A 418 -6.67 -10.57 -23.49
CA VAL A 418 -7.63 -11.68 -23.66
C VAL A 418 -8.42 -11.95 -22.37
N ILE A 419 -7.76 -12.03 -21.22
CA ILE A 419 -8.46 -12.28 -19.95
C ILE A 419 -9.34 -11.09 -19.53
N SER A 420 -8.95 -9.86 -19.88
CA SER A 420 -9.77 -8.68 -19.60
C SER A 420 -11.03 -8.65 -20.47
N ILE A 421 -10.92 -9.02 -21.75
CA ILE A 421 -12.08 -9.20 -22.63
C ILE A 421 -13.00 -10.30 -22.08
N PHE A 422 -12.45 -11.45 -21.68
CA PHE A 422 -13.22 -12.49 -21.01
C PHE A 422 -13.97 -11.95 -19.79
N SER A 423 -13.30 -11.16 -18.94
CA SER A 423 -13.92 -10.62 -17.73
C SER A 423 -15.10 -9.68 -18.02
N ILE A 424 -15.03 -8.89 -19.09
CA ILE A 424 -16.13 -8.02 -19.55
C ILE A 424 -17.35 -8.86 -19.93
N PHE A 425 -17.18 -9.88 -20.78
CA PHE A 425 -18.29 -10.73 -21.21
C PHE A 425 -18.84 -11.61 -20.09
N TYR A 426 -17.97 -12.06 -19.19
CA TYR A 426 -18.32 -12.88 -18.04
C TYR A 426 -19.08 -12.11 -16.97
N SER A 427 -18.77 -10.82 -16.78
CA SER A 427 -19.36 -9.97 -15.75
C SER A 427 -20.58 -9.18 -16.23
N ARG A 428 -21.14 -9.50 -17.41
CA ARG A 428 -22.21 -8.70 -18.03
C ARG A 428 -23.46 -8.46 -17.17
N ASN A 429 -23.78 -9.38 -16.26
CA ASN A 429 -24.93 -9.29 -15.34
C ASN A 429 -24.53 -8.84 -13.91
N ARG A 430 -23.28 -8.37 -13.74
CA ARG A 430 -22.66 -8.02 -12.47
C ARG A 430 -22.15 -6.57 -12.45
N PHE A 431 -22.78 -5.68 -13.21
CA PHE A 431 -22.45 -4.25 -13.23
C PHE A 431 -23.31 -3.46 -12.22
N GLY A 432 -22.76 -3.12 -11.06
CA GLY A 432 -23.49 -2.38 -10.01
C GLY A 432 -23.35 -3.02 -8.62
N SER A 433 -24.33 -2.78 -7.73
CA SER A 433 -24.36 -3.41 -6.41
C SER A 433 -24.57 -4.91 -6.55
N LEU A 434 -23.70 -5.72 -5.95
CA LEU A 434 -23.73 -7.18 -6.10
C LEU A 434 -24.29 -7.84 -4.85
N SER A 435 -25.21 -8.79 -5.05
CA SER A 435 -25.69 -9.68 -3.99
C SER A 435 -26.14 -11.03 -4.54
N GLY A 436 -26.07 -12.06 -3.71
CA GLY A 436 -26.58 -13.39 -4.03
C GLY A 436 -25.57 -14.51 -3.79
N GLY A 437 -26.06 -15.75 -3.77
CA GLY A 437 -25.25 -16.90 -3.38
C GLY A 437 -24.74 -16.77 -1.94
N ALA A 438 -23.42 -16.77 -1.78
CA ALA A 438 -22.73 -16.58 -0.51
C ALA A 438 -22.47 -15.10 -0.19
N LEU A 439 -22.68 -14.17 -1.13
CA LEU A 439 -22.37 -12.75 -0.98
C LEU A 439 -23.60 -11.97 -0.45
N PRO A 440 -23.56 -11.43 0.79
CA PRO A 440 -24.58 -10.53 1.30
C PRO A 440 -24.45 -9.13 0.65
N VAL A 441 -25.47 -8.29 0.85
CA VAL A 441 -25.47 -6.91 0.32
C VAL A 441 -24.37 -6.09 1.03
N ALA A 442 -23.58 -5.36 0.25
CA ALA A 442 -22.59 -4.45 0.82
C ALA A 442 -23.26 -3.12 1.26
N PRO A 443 -22.94 -2.57 2.44
CA PRO A 443 -23.53 -1.32 2.91
C PRO A 443 -23.07 -0.13 2.06
N ASP A 444 -23.83 0.97 2.13
CA ASP A 444 -23.57 2.18 1.34
C ASP A 444 -22.31 2.93 1.78
N SER A 445 -21.89 2.74 3.04
CA SER A 445 -20.75 3.44 3.65
C SER A 445 -19.77 2.46 4.30
N ALA A 446 -18.48 2.67 4.04
CA ALA A 446 -17.39 1.96 4.68
C ALA A 446 -17.35 2.18 6.20
N MET A 447 -17.85 3.31 6.69
CA MET A 447 -17.90 3.60 8.12
C MET A 447 -18.77 2.59 8.87
N HIS A 448 -19.81 2.05 8.23
CA HIS A 448 -20.66 1.02 8.82
C HIS A 448 -19.86 -0.25 9.14
N LEU A 449 -19.08 -0.76 8.18
CA LEU A 449 -18.23 -1.95 8.38
C LEU A 449 -17.15 -1.70 9.45
N ILE A 450 -16.60 -0.47 9.50
CA ILE A 450 -15.60 -0.09 10.49
C ILE A 450 -16.27 -0.03 11.88
N SER A 451 -17.42 0.62 12.02
CA SER A 451 -18.13 0.71 13.30
C SER A 451 -18.55 -0.66 13.80
N ASP A 452 -19.08 -1.52 12.92
CA ASP A 452 -19.48 -2.89 13.26
C ASP A 452 -18.33 -3.64 13.92
N PHE A 453 -17.13 -3.55 13.35
CA PHE A 453 -15.95 -4.19 13.92
C PHE A 453 -15.66 -3.76 15.38
N PHE A 454 -15.90 -2.50 15.73
CA PHE A 454 -15.67 -1.96 17.07
C PHE A 454 -16.85 -2.15 18.04
N THR A 455 -18.06 -2.43 17.53
CA THR A 455 -19.24 -2.65 18.38
C THR A 455 -19.08 -3.90 19.25
N SER A 456 -19.71 -3.89 20.43
CA SER A 456 -19.73 -5.02 21.36
C SER A 456 -20.95 -5.92 21.19
N TRP A 457 -22.00 -5.43 20.53
CA TRP A 457 -23.26 -6.12 20.32
C TRP A 457 -23.75 -5.90 18.88
N HIS A 458 -24.12 -6.99 18.22
CA HIS A 458 -24.63 -6.98 16.85
C HIS A 458 -26.12 -7.34 16.83
N LEU A 459 -26.93 -6.55 16.13
CA LEU A 459 -28.39 -6.77 16.00
C LEU A 459 -28.75 -7.77 14.90
N VAL A 460 -28.03 -8.89 14.81
CA VAL A 460 -28.26 -9.91 13.78
C VAL A 460 -29.06 -11.07 14.36
N GLY A 461 -30.16 -11.46 13.71
CA GLY A 461 -31.06 -12.49 14.21
C GLY A 461 -31.60 -12.17 15.60
N LEU A 462 -31.30 -13.03 16.59
CA LEU A 462 -31.67 -12.83 18.00
C LEU A 462 -30.66 -12.00 18.80
N GLY A 463 -29.67 -11.40 18.14
CA GLY A 463 -28.60 -10.61 18.75
C GLY A 463 -27.38 -11.47 19.11
N SER A 464 -26.18 -10.91 18.97
CA SER A 464 -24.93 -11.64 19.18
C SER A 464 -23.80 -10.76 19.70
N SER A 465 -23.00 -11.32 20.61
CA SER A 465 -21.72 -10.77 21.07
C SER A 465 -20.51 -11.41 20.39
N SER A 466 -20.73 -12.23 19.35
CA SER A 466 -19.63 -12.85 18.62
C SER A 466 -18.71 -11.80 18.01
N PRO A 467 -17.38 -11.92 18.18
CA PRO A 467 -16.44 -10.96 17.62
C PRO A 467 -16.55 -10.89 16.10
N THR A 468 -16.62 -9.67 15.55
CA THR A 468 -16.56 -9.46 14.10
C THR A 468 -15.20 -9.94 13.56
N PRO A 469 -15.20 -10.69 12.44
CA PRO A 469 -13.97 -11.07 11.73
C PRO A 469 -13.14 -9.86 11.27
N LEU A 470 -11.82 -10.02 11.23
CA LEU A 470 -10.90 -8.97 10.79
C LEU A 470 -11.10 -8.60 9.31
N TRP A 471 -11.56 -9.54 8.47
CA TRP A 471 -11.76 -9.28 7.05
C TRP A 471 -12.78 -8.16 6.80
N VAL A 472 -13.77 -7.97 7.69
CA VAL A 472 -14.76 -6.87 7.61
C VAL A 472 -14.07 -5.51 7.73
N LEU A 473 -13.15 -5.36 8.70
CA LEU A 473 -12.33 -4.16 8.86
C LEU A 473 -11.43 -3.95 7.63
N ILE A 474 -10.84 -5.02 7.09
CA ILE A 474 -9.98 -4.93 5.89
C ILE A 474 -10.77 -4.41 4.69
N VAL A 475 -12.00 -4.91 4.47
CA VAL A 475 -12.88 -4.43 3.38
C VAL A 475 -13.32 -2.97 3.62
N GLY A 476 -13.68 -2.61 4.84
CA GLY A 476 -14.02 -1.22 5.20
C GLY A 476 -12.87 -0.25 4.94
N LEU A 477 -11.65 -0.59 5.35
CA LEU A 477 -10.45 0.22 5.09
C LEU A 477 -10.08 0.25 3.59
N ALA A 478 -10.19 -0.88 2.88
CA ALA A 478 -9.92 -0.96 1.45
C ALA A 478 -10.89 -0.10 0.62
N SER A 479 -12.10 0.13 1.13
CA SER A 479 -13.12 0.95 0.49
C SER A 479 -12.73 2.44 0.43
N ALA A 480 -11.69 2.87 1.16
CA ALA A 480 -11.11 4.20 0.98
C ALA A 480 -10.60 4.44 -0.46
N ILE A 481 -10.20 3.39 -1.18
CA ILE A 481 -9.76 3.46 -2.59
C ILE A 481 -10.92 3.85 -3.50
N THR A 482 -12.15 3.46 -3.16
CA THR A 482 -13.38 3.71 -3.92
C THR A 482 -14.18 4.88 -3.34
N GLY A 483 -13.51 5.82 -2.65
CA GLY A 483 -14.17 6.99 -2.06
C GLY A 483 -15.03 6.68 -0.82
N GLY A 484 -14.81 5.54 -0.17
CA GLY A 484 -15.56 5.11 1.01
C GLY A 484 -16.81 4.29 0.72
N ASN A 485 -17.01 3.83 -0.53
CA ASN A 485 -18.16 3.00 -0.92
C ASN A 485 -17.75 1.52 -1.12
N PRO A 486 -18.18 0.60 -0.23
CA PRO A 486 -17.90 -0.84 -0.32
C PRO A 486 -18.55 -1.55 -1.51
N GLN A 487 -19.72 -1.13 -1.98
CA GLN A 487 -20.40 -1.77 -3.12
C GLN A 487 -19.53 -1.67 -4.39
N ILE A 488 -18.96 -0.48 -4.65
CA ILE A 488 -18.06 -0.26 -5.78
C ILE A 488 -16.79 -1.11 -5.61
N LEU A 489 -16.25 -1.23 -4.39
CA LEU A 489 -15.06 -2.04 -4.14
C LEU A 489 -15.31 -3.52 -4.46
N ILE A 490 -16.43 -4.08 -3.98
CA ILE A 490 -16.79 -5.48 -4.22
C ILE A 490 -17.05 -5.71 -5.72
N TYR A 491 -17.79 -4.81 -6.37
CA TYR A 491 -17.98 -4.84 -7.82
C TYR A 491 -16.65 -4.88 -8.59
N LEU A 492 -15.75 -3.92 -8.32
CA LEU A 492 -14.45 -3.86 -8.99
C LEU A 492 -13.58 -5.09 -8.67
N PHE A 493 -13.66 -5.63 -7.46
CA PHE A 493 -12.97 -6.85 -7.07
C PHE A 493 -13.41 -8.03 -7.94
N PHE A 494 -14.71 -8.31 -8.03
CA PHE A 494 -15.23 -9.42 -8.85
C PHE A 494 -15.01 -9.20 -10.34
N PHE A 495 -15.02 -7.95 -10.82
CA PHE A 495 -14.72 -7.62 -12.21
C PHE A 495 -13.23 -7.84 -12.55
N PHE A 496 -12.30 -7.47 -11.67
CA PHE A 496 -10.86 -7.58 -11.96
C PHE A 496 -10.22 -8.89 -11.49
N ILE A 497 -10.91 -9.73 -10.71
CA ILE A 497 -10.29 -10.93 -10.14
C ILE A 497 -9.70 -11.90 -11.20
N PRO A 498 -10.31 -12.18 -12.37
CA PRO A 498 -9.70 -13.07 -13.36
C PRO A 498 -8.39 -12.49 -13.91
N SER A 499 -8.38 -11.18 -14.20
CA SER A 499 -7.20 -10.47 -14.68
C SER A 499 -6.11 -10.40 -13.61
N LEU A 500 -6.48 -10.17 -12.35
CA LEU A 500 -5.55 -10.15 -11.23
C LEU A 500 -4.88 -11.51 -11.04
N LEU A 501 -5.66 -12.60 -11.05
CA LEU A 501 -5.15 -13.97 -10.91
C LEU A 501 -4.21 -14.35 -12.06
N TYR A 502 -4.52 -13.94 -13.29
CA TYR A 502 -3.62 -14.08 -14.44
C TYR A 502 -2.27 -13.39 -14.18
N VAL A 503 -2.27 -12.12 -13.78
CA VAL A 503 -1.03 -11.35 -13.54
C VAL A 503 -0.19 -11.95 -12.42
N LEU A 504 -0.82 -12.33 -11.31
CA LEU A 504 -0.13 -12.89 -10.14
C LEU A 504 0.48 -14.27 -10.47
N THR A 505 -0.26 -15.10 -11.20
CA THR A 505 0.21 -16.42 -11.64
C THR A 505 1.33 -16.30 -12.67
N TYR A 506 1.20 -15.41 -13.65
CA TYR A 506 2.24 -15.12 -14.63
C TYR A 506 3.55 -14.69 -13.94
N ARG A 507 3.46 -13.76 -12.97
CA ARG A 507 4.63 -13.29 -12.20
C ARG A 507 5.27 -14.40 -11.38
N SER A 508 4.46 -15.25 -10.74
CA SER A 508 4.94 -16.43 -10.02
C SER A 508 5.65 -17.40 -10.97
N ALA A 509 5.03 -17.72 -12.10
CA ALA A 509 5.58 -18.61 -13.12
C ALA A 509 6.93 -18.12 -13.65
N ARG A 510 7.07 -16.81 -13.93
CA ARG A 510 8.35 -16.22 -14.34
C ARG A 510 9.45 -16.36 -13.28
N LYS A 511 9.11 -16.29 -12.00
CA LYS A 511 10.05 -16.55 -10.89
C LYS A 511 10.40 -18.03 -10.73
N PHE A 512 9.55 -18.92 -11.24
CA PHE A 512 9.80 -20.36 -11.35
C PHE A 512 10.61 -20.75 -12.61
N ASN A 513 11.23 -19.78 -13.28
CA ASN A 513 12.00 -19.95 -14.51
C ASN A 513 11.19 -20.44 -15.72
N LEU A 514 9.86 -20.26 -15.73
CA LEU A 514 9.06 -20.54 -16.93
C LEU A 514 9.30 -19.47 -18.00
N SER A 515 9.30 -19.87 -19.27
CA SER A 515 9.29 -18.97 -20.43
C SER A 515 8.06 -18.05 -20.44
N ASN A 516 8.13 -16.95 -21.20
CA ASN A 516 7.03 -15.99 -21.29
C ASN A 516 5.73 -16.62 -21.81
N TYR A 517 5.83 -17.60 -22.71
CA TYR A 517 4.68 -18.30 -23.27
C TYR A 517 4.07 -19.27 -22.26
N SER A 518 4.87 -20.15 -21.64
CA SER A 518 4.38 -21.08 -20.62
C SER A 518 3.78 -20.35 -19.42
N ALA A 519 4.38 -19.24 -18.99
CA ALA A 519 3.83 -18.41 -17.91
C ALA A 519 2.46 -17.80 -18.28
N THR A 520 2.25 -17.45 -19.55
CA THR A 520 0.97 -16.92 -20.04
C THR A 520 -0.11 -18.01 -20.02
N PHE A 521 0.19 -19.20 -20.52
CA PHE A 521 -0.76 -20.32 -20.49
C PHE A 521 -1.05 -20.81 -19.07
N ALA A 522 -0.05 -20.87 -18.19
CA ALA A 522 -0.24 -21.16 -16.77
C ALA A 522 -1.20 -20.15 -16.11
N GLY A 523 -1.06 -18.86 -16.46
CA GLY A 523 -1.96 -17.81 -16.01
C GLY A 523 -3.42 -18.05 -16.43
N PHE A 524 -3.66 -18.44 -17.69
CA PHE A 524 -5.01 -18.75 -18.17
C PHE A 524 -5.61 -19.99 -17.50
N VAL A 525 -4.86 -21.09 -17.44
CA VAL A 525 -5.33 -22.36 -16.85
C VAL A 525 -5.72 -22.16 -15.38
N PHE A 526 -4.96 -21.36 -14.64
CA PHE A 526 -5.30 -21.05 -13.26
C PHE A 526 -6.47 -20.07 -13.17
N ALA A 527 -6.44 -18.92 -13.85
CA ALA A 527 -7.49 -17.90 -13.74
C ALA A 527 -8.88 -18.41 -14.19
N LEU A 528 -8.92 -19.39 -15.10
CA LEU A 528 -10.14 -20.01 -15.61
C LEU A 528 -10.42 -21.38 -14.98
N SER A 529 -9.82 -21.68 -13.83
CA SER A 529 -10.03 -22.97 -13.17
C SER A 529 -11.49 -23.11 -12.68
N PRO A 530 -12.03 -24.34 -12.62
CA PRO A 530 -13.39 -24.58 -12.14
C PRO A 530 -13.64 -24.04 -10.73
N ALA A 531 -12.64 -24.11 -9.85
CA ALA A 531 -12.77 -23.63 -8.47
C ALA A 531 -12.87 -22.11 -8.40
N ILE A 532 -12.10 -21.40 -9.24
CA ILE A 532 -12.15 -19.93 -9.31
C ILE A 532 -13.48 -19.47 -9.92
N LEU A 533 -13.89 -20.03 -11.06
CA LEU A 533 -15.15 -19.66 -11.71
C LEU A 533 -16.37 -19.96 -10.82
N THR A 534 -16.38 -21.09 -10.10
CA THR A 534 -17.44 -21.41 -9.14
C THR A 534 -17.45 -20.43 -7.97
N SER A 535 -16.28 -20.06 -7.44
CA SER A 535 -16.16 -19.10 -6.35
C SER A 535 -16.65 -17.70 -6.76
N ILE A 536 -16.40 -17.30 -8.01
CA ILE A 536 -16.95 -16.05 -8.59
C ILE A 536 -18.48 -16.14 -8.70
N ASN A 537 -19.01 -17.22 -9.30
CA ASN A 537 -20.45 -17.40 -9.50
C ASN A 537 -21.26 -17.47 -8.20
N GLN A 538 -20.66 -18.02 -7.14
CA GLN A 538 -21.28 -18.15 -5.82
C GLN A 538 -21.00 -16.95 -4.91
N GLY A 539 -20.11 -16.02 -5.27
CA GLY A 539 -19.82 -14.83 -4.45
C GLY A 539 -18.88 -15.08 -3.26
N ARG A 540 -18.02 -16.09 -3.33
CA ARG A 540 -17.13 -16.50 -2.23
C ARG A 540 -15.87 -15.64 -2.18
N ILE A 541 -15.95 -14.50 -1.50
CA ILE A 541 -14.82 -13.58 -1.34
C ILE A 541 -13.61 -14.28 -0.68
N GLY A 542 -13.87 -15.12 0.33
CA GLY A 542 -12.82 -15.84 1.07
C GLY A 542 -11.88 -16.64 0.18
N THR A 543 -12.43 -17.57 -0.60
CA THR A 543 -11.66 -18.38 -1.55
C THR A 543 -10.96 -17.55 -2.63
N LEU A 544 -11.57 -16.47 -3.13
CA LEU A 544 -10.95 -15.61 -4.15
C LEU A 544 -9.74 -14.84 -3.61
N VAL A 545 -9.81 -14.38 -2.36
CA VAL A 545 -8.67 -13.75 -1.68
C VAL A 545 -7.53 -14.77 -1.46
N VAL A 546 -7.86 -16.00 -1.06
CA VAL A 546 -6.88 -17.11 -0.98
C VAL A 546 -6.26 -17.38 -2.36
N ALA A 547 -7.05 -17.38 -3.43
CA ALA A 547 -6.57 -17.56 -4.79
C ALA A 547 -5.56 -16.48 -5.21
N ALA A 548 -5.81 -15.22 -4.84
CA ALA A 548 -4.96 -14.09 -5.17
C ALA A 548 -3.65 -14.11 -4.36
N PHE A 549 -3.70 -14.41 -3.07
CA PHE A 549 -2.50 -14.37 -2.22
C PHE A 549 -1.65 -15.64 -2.27
N SER A 550 -2.22 -16.79 -2.64
CA SER A 550 -1.47 -18.07 -2.75
C SER A 550 -0.25 -17.99 -3.69
N PRO A 551 -0.35 -17.42 -4.92
CA PRO A 551 0.81 -17.21 -5.77
C PRO A 551 1.92 -16.37 -5.12
N ILE A 552 1.54 -15.34 -4.36
CA ILE A 552 2.48 -14.43 -3.71
C ILE A 552 3.24 -15.17 -2.59
N LEU A 553 2.51 -15.86 -1.72
CA LEU A 553 3.07 -16.62 -0.59
C LEU A 553 3.97 -17.75 -1.07
N PHE A 554 3.50 -18.54 -2.05
CA PHE A 554 4.27 -19.66 -2.58
C PHE A 554 5.57 -19.19 -3.23
N THR A 555 5.51 -18.14 -4.06
CA THR A 555 6.70 -17.55 -4.68
C THR A 555 7.68 -16.99 -3.66
N ALA A 556 7.17 -16.39 -2.58
CA ALA A 556 8.00 -15.79 -1.55
C ALA A 556 8.78 -16.83 -0.74
N LEU A 557 8.24 -18.05 -0.60
CA LEU A 557 8.84 -19.15 0.17
C LEU A 557 9.59 -20.18 -0.67
N TYR A 558 9.31 -20.29 -1.98
CA TYR A 558 9.83 -21.37 -2.83
C TYR A 558 11.36 -21.53 -2.80
N ASN A 559 12.10 -20.43 -2.94
CA ASN A 559 13.57 -20.43 -2.92
C ASN A 559 14.17 -20.38 -1.51
N HIS A 560 13.34 -20.37 -0.48
CA HIS A 560 13.75 -20.12 0.91
C HIS A 560 13.25 -21.21 1.84
N GLN A 561 13.34 -22.48 1.42
CA GLN A 561 12.85 -23.59 2.24
C GLN A 561 13.53 -23.68 3.60
N GLN A 562 14.81 -23.28 3.74
CA GLN A 562 15.55 -23.25 5.00
C GLN A 562 15.50 -21.89 5.73
N LEU A 563 14.83 -20.86 5.18
CA LEU A 563 14.61 -19.52 5.76
C LEU A 563 15.87 -18.76 6.27
N THR A 564 17.07 -19.33 6.21
CA THR A 564 18.35 -18.75 6.66
C THR A 564 18.65 -17.45 5.92
N ASP A 565 18.49 -17.46 4.59
CA ASP A 565 18.76 -16.32 3.72
C ASP A 565 17.68 -15.23 3.75
N LEU A 566 16.54 -15.47 4.41
CA LEU A 566 15.48 -14.49 4.51
C LEU A 566 15.77 -13.46 5.59
N LYS A 567 15.83 -12.19 5.19
CA LYS A 567 15.85 -11.06 6.13
C LYS A 567 14.52 -11.01 6.91
N TRP A 568 14.59 -10.70 8.20
CA TRP A 568 13.44 -10.52 9.09
C TRP A 568 12.34 -9.60 8.51
N ARG A 569 12.72 -8.50 7.83
CA ARG A 569 11.76 -7.61 7.14
C ARG A 569 10.89 -8.34 6.11
N LYS A 570 11.53 -9.15 5.25
CA LYS A 570 10.82 -9.90 4.18
C LYS A 570 9.95 -10.99 4.81
N LEU A 571 10.39 -11.59 5.91
CA LEU A 571 9.60 -12.54 6.71
C LEU A 571 8.31 -11.90 7.21
N TYR A 572 8.39 -10.72 7.85
CA TYR A 572 7.20 -10.03 8.35
C TYR A 572 6.24 -9.61 7.23
N LEU A 573 6.75 -9.23 6.06
CA LEU A 573 5.92 -8.99 4.87
C LEU A 573 5.15 -10.26 4.46
N ILE A 574 5.80 -11.42 4.45
CA ILE A 574 5.15 -12.71 4.17
C ILE A 574 4.08 -13.01 5.22
N THR A 575 4.37 -12.77 6.51
CA THR A 575 3.39 -12.98 7.59
C THR A 575 2.17 -12.07 7.47
N ILE A 576 2.32 -10.82 7.02
CA ILE A 576 1.16 -9.93 6.80
C ILE A 576 0.27 -10.50 5.71
N VAL A 577 0.85 -10.93 4.59
CA VAL A 577 0.07 -11.53 3.50
C VAL A 577 -0.63 -12.80 3.97
N ALA A 578 0.05 -13.65 4.74
CA ALA A 578 -0.55 -14.85 5.32
C ALA A 578 -1.66 -14.52 6.34
N ALA A 579 -1.47 -13.47 7.16
CA ALA A 579 -2.44 -13.02 8.16
C ALA A 579 -3.71 -12.46 7.52
N ILE A 580 -3.58 -11.67 6.44
CA ILE A 580 -4.71 -11.19 5.64
C ILE A 580 -5.43 -12.39 5.02
N THR A 581 -4.70 -13.32 4.42
CA THR A 581 -5.30 -14.53 3.82
C THR A 581 -6.07 -15.36 4.87
N ALA A 582 -5.50 -15.50 6.06
CA ALA A 582 -6.12 -16.17 7.21
C ALA A 582 -7.39 -15.45 7.72
N ALA A 583 -7.46 -14.12 7.63
CA ALA A 583 -8.64 -13.36 8.03
C ALA A 583 -9.87 -13.71 7.18
N PHE A 584 -9.65 -14.02 5.89
CA PHE A 584 -10.69 -14.35 4.92
C PHE A 584 -10.99 -15.86 4.84
N SER A 585 -10.11 -16.72 5.36
CA SER A 585 -10.32 -18.17 5.34
C SER A 585 -9.74 -18.83 6.58
N PRO A 586 -10.58 -19.24 7.55
CA PRO A 586 -10.14 -20.01 8.72
C PRO A 586 -9.48 -21.34 8.33
N ILE A 587 -9.97 -21.97 7.25
CA ILE A 587 -9.40 -23.20 6.70
C ILE A 587 -7.95 -23.00 6.22
N PHE A 588 -7.65 -21.85 5.60
CA PHE A 588 -6.27 -21.50 5.23
C PHE A 588 -5.38 -21.36 6.47
N LEU A 589 -5.87 -20.68 7.52
CA LEU A 589 -5.13 -20.50 8.77
C LEU A 589 -4.77 -21.85 9.40
N LEU A 590 -5.72 -22.80 9.43
CA LEU A 590 -5.49 -24.15 9.98
C LEU A 590 -4.32 -24.85 9.28
N ILE A 591 -4.31 -24.86 7.95
CA ILE A 591 -3.26 -25.53 7.18
C ILE A 591 -1.93 -24.79 7.28
N TRP A 592 -1.97 -23.46 7.28
CA TRP A 592 -0.77 -22.66 7.47
C TRP A 592 -0.11 -22.98 8.81
N LEU A 593 -0.88 -23.00 9.89
CA LEU A 593 -0.41 -23.37 11.23
C LEU A 593 0.08 -24.82 11.27
N GLY A 594 -0.67 -25.76 10.73
CA GLY A 594 -0.31 -27.17 10.67
C GLY A 594 0.99 -27.41 9.89
N TYR A 595 1.16 -26.75 8.74
CA TYR A 595 2.37 -26.84 7.93
C TYR A 595 3.58 -26.31 8.68
N HIS A 596 3.49 -25.12 9.27
CA HIS A 596 4.62 -24.53 10.00
C HIS A 596 4.92 -25.25 11.32
N LEU A 597 3.91 -25.82 11.98
CA LEU A 597 4.07 -26.66 13.16
C LEU A 597 4.79 -27.96 12.80
N TYR A 598 4.36 -28.64 11.74
CA TYR A 598 5.04 -29.83 11.23
C TYR A 598 6.50 -29.53 10.89
N GLN A 599 6.78 -28.43 10.19
CA GLN A 599 8.15 -28.04 9.86
C GLN A 599 8.98 -27.70 11.10
N LEU A 600 8.40 -27.10 12.14
CA LEU A 600 9.09 -26.85 13.40
C LEU A 600 9.43 -28.15 14.14
N ILE A 601 8.48 -29.09 14.19
CA ILE A 601 8.68 -30.40 14.82
C ILE A 601 9.74 -31.21 14.07
N ASP A 602 9.66 -31.27 12.74
CA ASP A 602 10.62 -31.96 11.88
C ASP A 602 12.05 -31.44 12.11
N GLN A 603 12.21 -30.11 12.22
CA GLN A 603 13.50 -29.48 12.51
C GLN A 603 14.01 -29.72 13.92
N TYR A 604 13.11 -29.69 14.90
CA TYR A 604 13.46 -30.02 16.27
C TYR A 604 13.98 -31.46 16.37
N ILE A 605 13.29 -32.42 15.74
CA ILE A 605 13.68 -33.84 15.71
C ILE A 605 15.01 -34.04 14.97
N ALA A 606 15.21 -33.35 13.84
CA ALA A 606 16.43 -33.44 13.03
C ALA A 606 17.68 -32.84 13.69
N SER A 607 17.53 -32.07 14.76
CA SER A 607 18.66 -31.47 15.50
C SER A 607 19.46 -32.54 16.27
N LYS A 608 20.80 -32.47 16.23
CA LYS A 608 21.72 -33.46 16.82
C LYS A 608 21.53 -33.73 18.33
N ASN A 609 20.85 -32.85 19.06
CA ASN A 609 20.61 -32.95 20.51
C ASN A 609 19.12 -33.08 20.88
N SER A 610 18.25 -33.52 19.97
CA SER A 610 16.79 -33.57 20.20
C SER A 610 16.35 -34.46 21.38
N ASN A 611 17.18 -35.43 21.77
CA ASN A 611 16.92 -36.35 22.89
C ASN A 611 17.44 -35.85 24.26
N SER A 612 18.08 -34.67 24.33
CA SER A 612 18.54 -34.11 25.62
C SER A 612 17.37 -33.53 26.41
N THR A 613 17.23 -33.93 27.68
CA THR A 613 16.22 -33.38 28.60
C THR A 613 16.70 -32.11 29.32
N LYS A 614 17.95 -31.67 29.08
CA LYS A 614 18.52 -30.47 29.70
C LYS A 614 17.97 -29.21 29.03
N TRP A 615 17.42 -28.29 29.83
CA TRP A 615 16.88 -27.02 29.35
C TRP A 615 17.90 -26.17 28.56
N GLU A 616 19.18 -26.24 28.94
CA GLU A 616 20.25 -25.55 28.22
C GLU A 616 20.36 -25.97 26.75
N ASP A 617 20.27 -27.28 26.48
CA ASP A 617 20.36 -27.81 25.11
C ASP A 617 19.11 -27.47 24.31
N ILE A 618 17.93 -27.56 24.94
CA ILE A 618 16.65 -27.16 24.33
C ILE A 618 16.66 -25.66 23.98
N SER A 619 17.12 -24.81 24.90
CA SER A 619 17.21 -23.37 24.67
C SER A 619 18.16 -23.01 23.53
N LYS A 620 19.29 -23.72 23.39
CA LYS A 620 20.23 -23.55 22.26
C LYS A 620 19.60 -23.91 20.92
N ILE A 621 18.79 -24.97 20.88
CA ILE A 621 18.04 -25.36 19.67
C ILE A 621 17.01 -24.27 19.33
N LEU A 622 16.19 -23.86 20.30
CA LEU A 622 15.18 -22.81 20.09
C LEU A 622 15.78 -21.44 19.71
N ASN A 623 17.03 -21.18 20.09
CA ASN A 623 17.73 -19.94 19.77
C ASN A 623 18.25 -19.89 18.32
N GLN A 624 18.16 -20.99 17.56
CA GLN A 624 18.53 -21.00 16.14
C GLN A 624 17.65 -20.03 15.32
N ASP A 625 18.29 -19.25 14.45
CA ASP A 625 17.62 -18.20 13.66
C ASP A 625 16.48 -18.76 12.79
N GLU A 626 16.64 -19.97 12.24
CA GLU A 626 15.61 -20.63 11.45
C GLU A 626 14.36 -20.96 12.28
N ILE A 627 14.52 -21.52 13.48
CA ILE A 627 13.40 -21.85 14.38
C ILE A 627 12.66 -20.57 14.79
N LYS A 628 13.38 -19.50 15.12
CA LYS A 628 12.76 -18.20 15.43
C LYS A 628 11.94 -17.65 14.26
N LYS A 629 12.47 -17.73 13.03
CA LYS A 629 11.77 -17.28 11.82
C LYS A 629 10.52 -18.13 11.54
N ARG A 630 10.59 -19.45 11.72
CA ARG A 630 9.42 -20.33 11.58
C ARG A 630 8.37 -20.08 12.64
N PHE A 631 8.82 -19.86 13.88
CA PHE A 631 7.94 -19.50 14.98
C PHE A 631 7.21 -18.18 14.70
N ALA A 632 7.91 -17.19 14.14
CA ALA A 632 7.28 -15.95 13.69
C ALA A 632 6.27 -16.17 12.55
N LEU A 633 6.55 -17.06 11.59
CA LEU A 633 5.59 -17.45 10.54
C LEU A 633 4.35 -18.15 11.09
N LEU A 634 4.49 -18.89 12.19
CA LEU A 634 3.39 -19.59 12.86
C LEU A 634 2.54 -18.64 13.72
N ILE A 635 3.17 -17.92 14.65
CA ILE A 635 2.44 -17.13 15.66
C ILE A 635 1.88 -15.83 15.09
N THR A 636 2.58 -15.16 14.19
CA THR A 636 2.17 -13.81 13.76
C THR A 636 0.79 -13.82 13.09
N PRO A 637 0.48 -14.69 12.10
CA PRO A 637 -0.86 -14.75 11.50
C PRO A 637 -1.96 -15.14 12.49
N PHE A 638 -1.63 -15.94 13.51
CA PHE A 638 -2.56 -16.30 14.58
C PHE A 638 -2.89 -15.09 15.47
N LEU A 639 -1.88 -14.37 15.97
CA LEU A 639 -2.08 -13.18 16.82
C LEU A 639 -2.78 -12.05 16.07
N PHE A 640 -2.47 -11.87 14.78
CA PHE A 640 -3.07 -10.84 13.93
C PHE A 640 -4.60 -10.99 13.82
N ASN A 641 -5.12 -12.21 13.94
CA ASN A 641 -6.55 -12.53 13.80
C ASN A 641 -7.27 -12.79 15.15
N ILE A 642 -6.66 -12.44 16.28
CA ILE A 642 -7.31 -12.51 17.60
C ILE A 642 -8.49 -11.53 17.65
N PRO A 643 -9.62 -11.86 18.29
CA PRO A 643 -9.90 -13.09 19.05
C PRO A 643 -10.46 -14.25 18.21
N ASN A 644 -10.75 -14.04 16.93
CA ASN A 644 -11.36 -15.06 16.07
C ASN A 644 -10.47 -16.31 15.92
N SER A 645 -9.16 -16.13 15.80
CA SER A 645 -8.19 -17.24 15.80
C SER A 645 -8.18 -18.03 17.12
N LEU A 646 -8.39 -17.37 18.26
CA LEU A 646 -8.48 -18.02 19.57
C LEU A 646 -9.76 -18.86 19.69
N SER A 647 -10.87 -18.37 19.13
CA SER A 647 -12.15 -19.12 19.12
C SER A 647 -12.04 -20.46 18.39
N PHE A 648 -11.11 -20.58 17.43
CA PHE A 648 -10.83 -21.83 16.73
C PHE A 648 -10.25 -22.92 17.66
N LEU A 649 -9.50 -22.55 18.70
CA LEU A 649 -8.94 -23.50 19.67
C LEU A 649 -10.03 -24.12 20.56
N PHE A 650 -11.07 -23.34 20.87
CA PHE A 650 -12.15 -23.78 21.76
C PHE A 650 -13.31 -24.45 21.01
N ALA A 651 -13.60 -24.03 19.78
CA ALA A 651 -14.72 -24.53 18.97
C ALA A 651 -14.33 -24.72 17.49
N PRO A 652 -13.41 -25.66 17.18
CA PRO A 652 -12.76 -25.76 15.86
C PRO A 652 -13.75 -26.05 14.74
N THR A 653 -14.74 -26.92 14.96
CA THR A 653 -15.72 -27.30 13.93
C THR A 653 -16.60 -26.13 13.53
N SER A 654 -17.20 -25.43 14.49
CA SER A 654 -18.12 -24.31 14.25
C SER A 654 -17.52 -23.13 13.47
N LYS A 655 -16.18 -23.01 13.45
CA LYS A 655 -15.43 -21.90 12.82
C LYS A 655 -14.79 -22.26 11.48
N LEU A 656 -15.17 -23.39 10.86
CA LEU A 656 -14.74 -23.78 9.51
C LEU A 656 -15.56 -23.14 8.38
N LEU A 657 -16.51 -22.26 8.70
CA LEU A 657 -17.35 -21.58 7.72
C LEU A 657 -16.55 -20.50 6.96
N GLU A 658 -16.91 -20.30 5.69
CA GLU A 658 -16.41 -19.16 4.91
C GLU A 658 -17.18 -17.87 5.23
N PRO A 659 -16.57 -16.70 4.94
CA PRO A 659 -17.26 -15.43 5.04
C PRO A 659 -18.55 -15.38 4.20
N GLY A 660 -19.62 -14.84 4.79
CA GLY A 660 -20.89 -14.59 4.11
C GLY A 660 -21.94 -15.69 4.35
N LEU A 661 -22.92 -15.82 3.45
CA LEU A 661 -24.02 -16.77 3.60
C LEU A 661 -23.57 -18.21 3.29
N SER A 662 -24.12 -19.17 4.02
CA SER A 662 -23.84 -20.60 3.79
C SER A 662 -24.51 -21.07 2.49
N VAL A 663 -23.67 -21.44 1.52
CA VAL A 663 -24.06 -22.13 0.27
C VAL A 663 -23.45 -23.53 0.28
N PRO A 664 -24.20 -24.59 -0.13
CA PRO A 664 -23.72 -25.96 -0.01
C PRO A 664 -22.54 -26.25 -0.93
N SER A 665 -21.56 -26.98 -0.40
CA SER A 665 -20.47 -27.60 -1.17
C SER A 665 -20.97 -28.78 -2.01
N GLY A 666 -20.22 -29.14 -3.07
CA GLY A 666 -20.52 -30.26 -3.95
C GLY A 666 -20.35 -31.64 -3.32
N ASP A 667 -20.62 -32.68 -4.11
CA ASP A 667 -20.41 -34.07 -3.73
C ASP A 667 -18.93 -34.45 -3.69
N PHE A 668 -18.62 -35.50 -2.93
CA PHE A 668 -17.27 -36.07 -2.78
C PHE A 668 -16.55 -36.28 -4.12
N PHE A 669 -17.25 -36.80 -5.13
CA PHE A 669 -16.69 -37.02 -6.47
C PHE A 669 -16.30 -35.72 -7.18
N SER A 670 -17.10 -34.64 -7.01
CA SER A 670 -16.78 -33.33 -7.58
C SER A 670 -15.45 -32.82 -7.04
N ILE A 671 -15.26 -32.95 -5.73
CA ILE A 671 -14.07 -32.47 -5.04
C ILE A 671 -12.82 -33.22 -5.51
N LEU A 672 -12.90 -34.54 -5.66
CA LEU A 672 -11.83 -35.37 -6.23
C LEU A 672 -11.44 -34.95 -7.66
N LEU A 673 -12.39 -34.43 -8.42
CA LEU A 673 -12.20 -33.86 -9.77
C LEU A 673 -11.71 -32.41 -9.76
N PHE A 674 -11.22 -31.89 -8.62
CA PHE A 674 -10.81 -30.50 -8.44
C PHE A 674 -11.93 -29.49 -8.76
N ASN A 675 -13.19 -29.90 -8.58
CA ASN A 675 -14.36 -29.04 -8.71
C ASN A 675 -15.07 -28.96 -7.34
N PRO A 676 -15.10 -27.79 -6.69
CA PRO A 676 -15.76 -27.68 -5.38
C PRO A 676 -17.28 -27.92 -5.46
N GLY A 677 -17.87 -27.85 -6.65
CA GLY A 677 -19.29 -28.14 -6.89
C GLY A 677 -20.25 -27.12 -6.26
N GLY A 678 -21.51 -27.53 -6.09
CA GLY A 678 -22.58 -26.67 -5.63
C GLY A 678 -23.32 -25.93 -6.76
N PRO A 679 -24.30 -25.08 -6.43
CA PRO A 679 -25.13 -24.40 -7.42
C PRO A 679 -24.27 -23.43 -8.27
N ALA A 680 -24.60 -23.33 -9.56
CA ALA A 680 -23.85 -22.55 -10.56
C ALA A 680 -22.36 -22.95 -10.74
N SER A 681 -22.00 -24.18 -10.36
CA SER A 681 -20.69 -24.78 -10.68
C SER A 681 -20.69 -25.43 -12.09
N PRO A 682 -19.52 -25.54 -12.76
CA PRO A 682 -19.42 -26.30 -14.01
C PRO A 682 -19.77 -27.78 -13.81
N ASN A 683 -20.47 -28.39 -14.77
CA ASN A 683 -20.77 -29.83 -14.76
C ASN A 683 -19.51 -30.70 -14.73
N LEU A 684 -19.61 -31.88 -14.11
CA LEU A 684 -18.52 -32.86 -13.92
C LEU A 684 -17.86 -33.34 -15.22
N TYR A 685 -18.62 -33.39 -16.34
CA TYR A 685 -18.09 -33.82 -17.65
C TYR A 685 -17.19 -32.77 -18.33
N LEU A 686 -17.15 -31.54 -17.81
CA LEU A 686 -16.24 -30.51 -18.29
C LEU A 686 -14.84 -30.79 -17.70
N LEU A 687 -14.10 -31.68 -18.36
CA LEU A 687 -12.78 -32.21 -17.97
C LEU A 687 -11.84 -31.12 -17.42
N ALA A 688 -11.66 -31.11 -16.10
CA ALA A 688 -10.61 -30.33 -15.46
C ALA A 688 -9.28 -31.09 -15.59
N PRO A 689 -8.21 -30.51 -16.17
CA PRO A 689 -6.97 -31.24 -16.47
C PRO A 689 -6.16 -31.55 -15.20
N PHE A 690 -6.60 -31.09 -14.02
CA PHE A 690 -5.84 -31.15 -12.78
C PHE A 690 -5.65 -32.58 -12.24
N ILE A 691 -6.57 -33.52 -12.47
CA ILE A 691 -6.31 -34.95 -12.15
C ILE A 691 -5.15 -35.46 -12.99
N LEU A 692 -5.15 -35.18 -14.29
CA LEU A 692 -4.07 -35.57 -15.19
C LEU A 692 -2.75 -34.94 -14.74
N TYR A 693 -2.76 -33.66 -14.37
CA TYR A 693 -1.58 -32.97 -13.82
C TYR A 693 -1.06 -33.63 -12.54
N LEU A 694 -1.96 -34.01 -11.63
CA LEU A 694 -1.61 -34.68 -10.39
C LEU A 694 -0.91 -36.01 -10.65
N ILE A 695 -1.50 -36.87 -11.50
CA ILE A 695 -0.93 -38.18 -11.85
C ILE A 695 0.47 -38.00 -12.49
N LEU A 696 0.60 -37.11 -13.46
CA LEU A 696 1.88 -36.85 -14.13
C LEU A 696 2.95 -36.31 -13.17
N CYS A 697 2.58 -35.38 -12.28
CA CYS A 697 3.52 -34.81 -11.31
C CYS A 697 3.93 -35.81 -10.22
N LEU A 698 3.08 -36.79 -9.87
CA LEU A 698 3.42 -37.86 -8.93
C LEU A 698 4.46 -38.83 -9.51
N VAL A 699 4.40 -39.10 -10.81
CA VAL A 699 5.34 -39.98 -11.52
C VAL A 699 6.72 -39.33 -11.66
N VAL A 700 6.79 -38.01 -11.88
CA VAL A 700 8.07 -37.30 -12.04
C VAL A 700 8.75 -37.06 -10.69
N LYS A 701 9.84 -37.80 -10.41
CA LYS A 701 10.60 -37.78 -9.14
C LYS A 701 10.89 -36.37 -8.61
N GLN A 702 11.25 -35.44 -9.49
CA GLN A 702 11.62 -34.07 -9.09
C GLN A 702 10.44 -33.22 -8.60
N GLN A 703 9.21 -33.48 -9.09
CA GLN A 703 8.00 -32.74 -8.70
C GLN A 703 7.11 -33.51 -7.71
N ARG A 704 7.47 -34.76 -7.38
CA ARG A 704 6.69 -35.65 -6.51
C ARG A 704 6.35 -35.03 -5.15
N ARG A 705 7.27 -34.29 -4.51
CA ARG A 705 7.00 -33.62 -3.23
C ARG A 705 5.86 -32.61 -3.33
N ASN A 706 5.86 -31.78 -4.38
CA ASN A 706 4.79 -30.79 -4.61
C ASN A 706 3.47 -31.48 -4.97
N ALA A 707 3.52 -32.56 -5.73
CA ALA A 707 2.34 -33.36 -6.09
C ALA A 707 1.73 -34.06 -4.86
N VAL A 708 2.56 -34.58 -3.95
CA VAL A 708 2.10 -35.16 -2.67
C VAL A 708 1.44 -34.08 -1.79
N LEU A 709 2.00 -32.87 -1.73
CA LEU A 709 1.34 -31.76 -1.01
C LEU A 709 -0.03 -31.43 -1.62
N ALA A 710 -0.14 -31.37 -2.95
CA ALA A 710 -1.42 -31.16 -3.62
C ALA A 710 -2.42 -32.31 -3.36
N LEU A 711 -1.95 -33.56 -3.31
CA LEU A 711 -2.78 -34.72 -2.96
C LEU A 711 -3.28 -34.64 -1.50
N ILE A 712 -2.41 -34.28 -0.55
CA ILE A 712 -2.80 -34.09 0.86
C ILE A 712 -3.87 -33.01 0.97
N LEU A 713 -3.71 -31.88 0.28
CA LEU A 713 -4.72 -30.81 0.25
C LEU A 713 -6.05 -31.28 -0.35
N LEU A 714 -6.01 -32.12 -1.39
CA LEU A 714 -7.21 -32.67 -2.03
C LEU A 714 -7.95 -33.66 -1.12
N VAL A 715 -7.22 -34.58 -0.47
CA VAL A 715 -7.80 -35.53 0.50
C VAL A 715 -8.39 -34.77 1.68
N PHE A 716 -7.65 -33.79 2.22
CA PHE A 716 -8.12 -32.97 3.33
C PHE A 716 -9.37 -32.16 2.94
N SER A 717 -9.41 -31.62 1.72
CA SER A 717 -10.58 -30.98 1.14
C SER A 717 -11.81 -31.89 1.09
N ALA A 718 -11.65 -33.13 0.64
CA ALA A 718 -12.72 -34.12 0.61
C ALA A 718 -13.21 -34.50 2.02
N THR A 719 -12.30 -34.57 3.00
CA THR A 719 -12.66 -34.86 4.40
C THR A 719 -13.39 -33.70 5.07
N ILE A 720 -12.97 -32.44 4.84
CA ILE A 720 -13.65 -31.29 5.43
C ILE A 720 -15.07 -31.15 4.87
N SER A 721 -15.24 -31.36 3.57
CA SER A 721 -16.55 -31.19 2.93
C SER A 721 -17.58 -32.25 3.32
N SER A 722 -17.21 -33.31 4.03
CA SER A 722 -18.15 -34.31 4.54
C SER A 722 -18.89 -33.84 5.80
N PHE A 723 -18.36 -32.84 6.51
CA PHE A 723 -18.99 -32.29 7.71
C PHE A 723 -20.15 -31.35 7.36
N PHE A 724 -21.22 -31.44 8.15
CA PHE A 724 -22.38 -30.54 8.09
C PHE A 724 -22.36 -29.59 9.28
N ILE A 725 -22.34 -28.30 9.01
CA ILE A 725 -22.20 -27.27 10.06
C ILE A 725 -23.29 -26.22 9.87
N ALA A 726 -24.00 -25.93 10.97
CA ALA A 726 -24.97 -24.85 11.03
C ALA A 726 -24.29 -23.55 11.46
N GLY A 727 -24.61 -22.44 10.80
CA GLY A 727 -24.04 -21.13 11.05
C GLY A 727 -24.28 -20.17 9.89
N ASN A 728 -23.90 -18.90 10.09
CA ASN A 728 -24.16 -17.80 9.16
C ASN A 728 -25.65 -17.65 8.81
N ASN A 729 -26.49 -17.65 9.86
CA ASN A 729 -27.95 -17.52 9.78
C ASN A 729 -28.62 -18.55 8.85
N SER A 730 -28.05 -19.76 8.76
CA SER A 730 -28.50 -20.83 7.85
C SER A 730 -28.52 -22.21 8.54
N ASN A 731 -29.36 -23.10 8.01
CA ASN A 731 -29.39 -24.52 8.40
C ASN A 731 -28.04 -25.21 8.13
N ALA A 732 -27.84 -26.38 8.74
CA ALA A 732 -26.62 -27.18 8.57
C ALA A 732 -26.38 -27.50 7.08
N GLN A 733 -25.23 -27.10 6.56
CA GLN A 733 -24.79 -27.35 5.19
C GLN A 733 -23.38 -27.94 5.16
N ARG A 734 -23.03 -28.59 4.05
CA ARG A 734 -21.67 -29.11 3.83
C ARG A 734 -20.65 -27.97 3.83
N VAL A 735 -19.54 -28.17 4.53
CA VAL A 735 -18.44 -27.18 4.60
C VAL A 735 -17.81 -27.00 3.21
N TRP A 736 -17.60 -25.75 2.82
CA TRP A 736 -16.90 -25.41 1.59
C TRP A 736 -15.40 -25.60 1.71
N SER A 737 -14.80 -26.36 0.79
CA SER A 737 -13.37 -26.67 0.78
C SER A 737 -12.61 -26.09 -0.43
N GLY A 738 -13.24 -25.18 -1.18
CA GLY A 738 -12.66 -24.61 -2.42
C GLY A 738 -11.35 -23.85 -2.21
N SER A 739 -11.13 -23.25 -1.03
CA SER A 739 -9.87 -22.60 -0.67
C SER A 739 -8.66 -23.55 -0.78
N LEU A 740 -8.85 -24.83 -0.47
CA LEU A 740 -7.82 -25.87 -0.56
C LEU A 740 -7.57 -26.33 -1.98
N ILE A 741 -8.66 -26.50 -2.73
CA ILE A 741 -8.64 -26.92 -4.12
C ILE A 741 -7.86 -25.91 -4.95
N VAL A 742 -8.09 -24.60 -4.72
CA VAL A 742 -7.38 -23.54 -5.42
C VAL A 742 -5.86 -23.58 -5.15
N ILE A 743 -5.44 -23.78 -3.90
CA ILE A 743 -4.00 -23.90 -3.56
C ILE A 743 -3.40 -25.11 -4.28
N ALA A 744 -4.10 -26.25 -4.29
CA ALA A 744 -3.63 -27.46 -4.97
C ALA A 744 -3.56 -27.28 -6.51
N GLN A 745 -4.58 -26.65 -7.12
CA GLN A 745 -4.59 -26.31 -8.55
C GLN A 745 -3.41 -25.40 -8.93
N PHE A 746 -3.11 -24.39 -8.10
CA PHE A 746 -1.99 -23.48 -8.33
C PHE A 746 -0.66 -24.22 -8.35
N ILE A 747 -0.41 -25.06 -7.34
CA ILE A 747 0.81 -25.87 -7.23
C ILE A 747 0.94 -26.76 -8.47
N LEU A 748 -0.12 -27.51 -8.83
CA LEU A 748 -0.08 -28.42 -9.98
C LEU A 748 0.17 -27.69 -11.30
N THR A 749 -0.45 -26.52 -11.50
CA THR A 749 -0.26 -25.70 -12.71
C THR A 749 1.20 -25.31 -12.89
N LEU A 750 1.87 -24.78 -11.86
CA LEU A 750 3.29 -24.42 -12.00
C LEU A 750 4.18 -25.63 -12.29
N ASN A 751 3.91 -26.77 -11.63
CA ASN A 751 4.73 -27.96 -11.77
C ASN A 751 4.57 -28.63 -13.14
N ILE A 752 3.36 -28.70 -13.71
CA ILE A 752 3.15 -29.33 -15.02
C ILE A 752 3.80 -28.53 -16.16
N PHE A 753 3.70 -27.20 -16.14
CA PHE A 753 4.36 -26.37 -17.14
C PHE A 753 5.89 -26.41 -16.99
N SER A 754 6.41 -26.53 -15.77
CA SER A 754 7.84 -26.77 -15.52
C SER A 754 8.32 -28.11 -16.09
N ILE A 755 7.51 -29.17 -15.98
CA ILE A 755 7.79 -30.47 -16.62
C ILE A 755 7.79 -30.32 -18.15
N GLY A 756 6.78 -29.64 -18.70
CA GLY A 756 6.66 -29.41 -20.14
C GLY A 756 7.89 -28.74 -20.74
N GLU A 757 8.39 -27.66 -20.14
CA GLU A 757 9.56 -26.94 -20.65
C GLU A 757 10.84 -27.78 -20.65
N ARG A 758 10.97 -28.73 -19.72
CA ARG A 758 12.14 -29.63 -19.67
C ARG A 758 12.03 -30.76 -20.68
N ILE A 759 10.83 -31.29 -20.88
CA ILE A 759 10.60 -32.45 -21.75
C ILE A 759 10.53 -32.05 -23.23
N ILE A 760 9.95 -30.90 -23.58
CA ILE A 760 9.75 -30.49 -24.98
C ILE A 760 11.05 -30.47 -25.81
N PRO A 761 12.18 -29.91 -25.32
CA PRO A 761 13.45 -29.96 -26.06
C PRO A 761 13.98 -31.38 -26.25
N GLN A 762 13.83 -32.24 -25.23
CA GLN A 762 14.27 -33.64 -25.28
C GLN A 762 13.43 -34.47 -26.26
N LEU A 763 12.14 -34.19 -26.39
CA LEU A 763 11.28 -34.86 -27.36
C LEU A 763 11.72 -34.58 -28.80
N ARG A 764 12.32 -33.41 -29.09
CA ARG A 764 12.78 -33.11 -30.46
C ARG A 764 13.97 -33.96 -30.91
N THR A 765 14.70 -34.57 -29.97
CA THR A 765 15.91 -35.34 -30.24
C THR A 765 15.70 -36.86 -30.12
N ILE A 766 14.49 -37.30 -29.74
CA ILE A 766 14.17 -38.72 -29.51
C ILE A 766 13.15 -39.17 -30.56
N ASN A 767 13.23 -40.45 -30.96
CA ASN A 767 12.24 -41.06 -31.85
C ASN A 767 10.84 -41.06 -31.22
N PHE A 768 9.82 -41.01 -32.08
CA PHE A 768 8.42 -41.03 -31.65
C PHE A 768 8.13 -42.22 -30.72
N GLY A 769 7.43 -41.96 -29.62
CA GLY A 769 7.15 -42.93 -28.57
C GLY A 769 6.13 -42.43 -27.55
N TYR A 770 5.90 -43.20 -26.48
CA TYR A 770 4.84 -42.93 -25.50
C TYR A 770 4.90 -41.52 -24.86
N LYS A 771 6.10 -40.95 -24.68
CA LYS A 771 6.28 -39.60 -24.13
C LYS A 771 5.73 -38.51 -25.04
N HIS A 772 5.79 -38.69 -26.36
CA HIS A 772 5.19 -37.77 -27.33
C HIS A 772 3.67 -37.81 -27.26
N ILE A 773 3.10 -39.02 -27.23
CA ILE A 773 1.65 -39.24 -27.11
C ILE A 773 1.13 -38.62 -25.82
N LEU A 774 1.80 -38.89 -24.69
CA LEU A 774 1.39 -38.37 -23.38
C LEU A 774 1.48 -36.84 -23.30
N SER A 775 2.54 -36.24 -23.85
CA SER A 775 2.70 -34.78 -23.90
C SER A 775 1.64 -34.13 -24.80
N ALA A 776 1.40 -34.67 -26.00
CA ALA A 776 0.39 -34.19 -26.93
C ALA A 776 -1.03 -34.31 -26.33
N PHE A 777 -1.34 -35.44 -25.70
CA PHE A 777 -2.60 -35.67 -25.02
C PHE A 777 -2.83 -34.67 -23.86
N THR A 778 -1.80 -34.43 -23.05
CA THR A 778 -1.88 -33.44 -21.95
C THR A 778 -2.09 -32.03 -22.48
N ALA A 779 -1.39 -31.63 -23.54
CA ALA A 779 -1.57 -30.33 -24.17
C ALA A 779 -2.97 -30.19 -24.79
N LEU A 780 -3.45 -31.22 -25.51
CA LEU A 780 -4.77 -31.23 -26.13
C LEU A 780 -5.88 -31.10 -25.08
N ILE A 781 -5.83 -31.88 -24.00
CA ILE A 781 -6.81 -31.79 -22.90
C ILE A 781 -6.75 -30.42 -22.23
N THR A 782 -5.55 -29.86 -22.03
CA THR A 782 -5.40 -28.53 -21.42
C THR A 782 -6.04 -27.44 -22.28
N ILE A 783 -5.79 -27.47 -23.59
CA ILE A 783 -6.37 -26.52 -24.55
C ILE A 783 -7.88 -26.68 -24.61
N LEU A 784 -8.37 -27.92 -24.79
CA LEU A 784 -9.80 -28.22 -24.85
C LEU A 784 -10.51 -27.76 -23.57
N SER A 785 -9.96 -28.09 -22.39
CA SER A 785 -10.51 -27.66 -21.11
C SER A 785 -10.56 -26.15 -20.98
N THR A 786 -9.49 -25.44 -21.34
CA THR A 786 -9.44 -23.97 -21.26
C THR A 786 -10.48 -23.33 -22.19
N VAL A 787 -10.62 -23.82 -23.43
CA VAL A 787 -11.61 -23.33 -24.39
C VAL A 787 -13.04 -23.59 -23.89
N VAL A 788 -13.30 -24.79 -23.39
CA VAL A 788 -14.59 -25.21 -22.87
C VAL A 788 -14.97 -24.41 -21.61
N MET A 789 -14.03 -24.20 -20.67
CA MET A 789 -14.24 -23.35 -19.48
C MET A 789 -14.51 -21.89 -19.85
N THR A 790 -13.77 -21.36 -20.84
CA THR A 790 -13.99 -19.99 -21.35
C THR A 790 -15.39 -19.87 -21.97
N GLY A 791 -15.77 -20.81 -22.82
CA GLY A 791 -17.09 -20.85 -23.46
C GLY A 791 -18.23 -21.01 -22.45
N TRP A 792 -18.06 -21.88 -21.45
CA TRP A 792 -19.03 -22.04 -20.37
C TRP A 792 -19.14 -20.76 -19.52
N GLY A 793 -18.02 -20.15 -19.16
CA GLY A 793 -17.97 -18.89 -18.40
C GLY A 793 -18.74 -17.78 -19.11
N VAL A 794 -18.47 -17.56 -20.40
CA VAL A 794 -19.17 -16.52 -21.19
C VAL A 794 -20.64 -16.87 -21.45
N SER A 795 -21.04 -18.15 -21.48
CA SER A 795 -22.44 -18.53 -21.71
C SER A 795 -23.24 -18.65 -20.41
N VAL A 796 -23.29 -19.86 -19.84
CA VAL A 796 -24.07 -20.20 -18.65
C VAL A 796 -23.47 -19.57 -17.38
N GLY A 797 -22.14 -19.54 -17.27
CA GLY A 797 -21.47 -19.03 -16.08
C GLY A 797 -21.70 -17.53 -15.81
N ALA A 798 -21.96 -16.74 -16.85
CA ALA A 798 -22.30 -15.32 -16.72
C ALA A 798 -23.70 -15.10 -16.11
N ASN A 799 -24.58 -16.09 -16.19
CA ASN A 799 -25.86 -16.13 -15.48
C ASN A 799 -25.65 -16.87 -14.15
N SER A 800 -25.17 -16.16 -13.14
CA SER A 800 -24.81 -16.73 -11.83
C SER A 800 -25.78 -16.36 -10.72
N LEU A 801 -25.55 -16.93 -9.53
CA LEU A 801 -26.28 -16.58 -8.31
C LEU A 801 -26.00 -15.15 -7.84
N VAL A 802 -24.77 -14.66 -8.06
CA VAL A 802 -24.41 -13.26 -7.81
C VAL A 802 -24.83 -12.43 -9.01
N SER A 803 -25.75 -11.49 -8.79
CA SER A 803 -26.25 -10.56 -9.80
C SER A 803 -26.53 -9.20 -9.16
N THR A 804 -26.88 -8.24 -10.01
CA THR A 804 -27.22 -6.86 -9.62
C THR A 804 -28.69 -6.66 -9.28
N ASP A 805 -29.57 -7.49 -9.84
CA ASP A 805 -31.03 -7.37 -9.72
C ASP A 805 -31.65 -8.44 -8.78
N ASN A 806 -31.02 -8.75 -7.64
CA ASN A 806 -31.68 -9.64 -6.68
C ASN A 806 -32.72 -8.85 -5.87
N ASP A 807 -34.00 -9.18 -6.08
CA ASP A 807 -35.13 -8.59 -5.37
C ASP A 807 -34.89 -8.63 -3.85
N GLN A 808 -34.94 -7.47 -3.21
CA GLN A 808 -34.89 -7.33 -1.75
C GLN A 808 -35.75 -8.42 -1.11
N VAL A 809 -35.18 -9.14 -0.14
CA VAL A 809 -35.88 -10.25 0.47
C VAL A 809 -37.00 -9.73 1.36
N ILE A 810 -36.93 -8.49 1.82
CA ILE A 810 -37.85 -7.89 2.77
C ILE A 810 -38.57 -6.68 2.15
N PRO A 811 -39.91 -6.60 2.25
CA PRO A 811 -40.69 -5.44 1.83
C PRO A 811 -40.29 -4.14 2.56
N ALA A 812 -40.30 -3.01 1.85
CA ALA A 812 -39.87 -1.71 2.36
C ALA A 812 -40.58 -1.27 3.67
N PHE A 813 -41.85 -1.64 3.87
CA PHE A 813 -42.57 -1.34 5.11
C PHE A 813 -41.95 -2.04 6.36
N ILE A 814 -41.48 -3.29 6.23
CA ILE A 814 -40.81 -3.98 7.34
C ILE A 814 -39.46 -3.30 7.65
N SER A 815 -38.80 -2.75 6.64
CA SER A 815 -37.57 -1.98 6.83
C SER A 815 -37.78 -0.68 7.61
N ASP A 816 -38.89 0.02 7.34
CA ASP A 816 -39.27 1.23 8.06
C ASP A 816 -39.60 0.95 9.52
N LEU A 817 -40.29 -0.16 9.79
CA LEU A 817 -40.60 -0.59 11.16
C LEU A 817 -39.36 -0.84 12.03
N ALA A 818 -38.21 -1.20 11.46
CA ALA A 818 -36.98 -1.37 12.23
C ALA A 818 -36.44 -0.05 12.81
N THR A 819 -36.87 1.11 12.30
CA THR A 819 -36.51 2.43 12.83
C THR A 819 -37.38 2.86 14.00
N THR A 820 -38.52 2.19 14.22
CA THR A 820 -39.44 2.49 15.32
C THR A 820 -38.87 2.06 16.68
N ASN A 821 -39.40 2.62 17.77
CA ASN A 821 -38.95 2.30 19.13
C ASN A 821 -39.11 0.81 19.50
N GLU A 822 -40.05 0.10 18.87
CA GLU A 822 -40.32 -1.31 19.13
C GLU A 822 -39.27 -2.25 18.53
N ARG A 823 -38.62 -1.83 17.43
CA ARG A 823 -37.60 -2.57 16.68
C ARG A 823 -37.95 -4.05 16.47
N PRO A 824 -39.05 -4.34 15.76
CA PRO A 824 -39.56 -5.69 15.60
C PRO A 824 -38.58 -6.60 14.89
N LYS A 825 -38.52 -7.86 15.33
CA LYS A 825 -37.89 -8.92 14.53
C LYS A 825 -38.92 -9.52 13.58
N THR A 826 -38.47 -9.87 12.39
CA THR A 826 -39.27 -10.53 11.38
C THR A 826 -38.70 -11.91 11.09
N LEU A 827 -39.55 -12.93 11.15
CA LEU A 827 -39.24 -14.28 10.69
C LEU A 827 -39.55 -14.36 9.19
N VAL A 828 -38.50 -14.48 8.38
CA VAL A 828 -38.64 -14.63 6.92
C VAL A 828 -38.60 -16.11 6.57
N VAL A 829 -39.53 -16.54 5.73
CA VAL A 829 -39.76 -17.94 5.36
C VAL A 829 -39.75 -18.05 3.84
N ARG A 830 -39.01 -19.03 3.33
CA ARG A 830 -38.92 -19.33 1.90
C ARG A 830 -39.01 -20.82 1.66
N LYS A 831 -39.82 -21.24 0.68
CA LYS A 831 -39.85 -22.62 0.19
C LYS A 831 -38.90 -22.77 -1.01
N ASN A 832 -38.04 -23.77 -1.00
CA ASN A 832 -37.16 -24.09 -2.13
C ASN A 832 -37.10 -25.60 -2.37
N GLN A 833 -37.49 -26.06 -3.57
CA GLN A 833 -37.36 -27.46 -4.04
C GLN A 833 -37.64 -28.50 -2.93
N GLU A 834 -38.81 -28.35 -2.27
CA GLU A 834 -39.36 -29.15 -1.15
C GLU A 834 -38.86 -28.88 0.29
N GLN A 835 -37.91 -27.97 0.51
CA GLN A 835 -37.47 -27.60 1.86
C GLN A 835 -37.93 -26.19 2.25
N LEU A 836 -38.40 -26.04 3.49
CA LEU A 836 -38.63 -24.74 4.12
C LEU A 836 -37.33 -24.22 4.74
N LYS A 837 -36.90 -23.04 4.28
CA LYS A 837 -35.82 -22.28 4.88
C LYS A 837 -36.41 -21.08 5.62
N TYR A 838 -35.88 -20.79 6.79
CA TYR A 838 -36.25 -19.60 7.54
C TYR A 838 -35.00 -18.89 8.05
N PHE A 839 -35.12 -17.58 8.25
CA PHE A 839 -34.12 -16.78 8.95
C PHE A 839 -34.81 -15.62 9.66
N ILE A 840 -34.17 -15.12 10.71
CA ILE A 840 -34.68 -13.98 11.48
C ILE A 840 -33.88 -12.74 11.07
N THR A 841 -34.58 -11.65 10.78
CA THR A 841 -34.01 -10.37 10.37
C THR A 841 -34.69 -9.18 11.05
N ARG A 842 -34.09 -8.00 10.94
CA ARG A 842 -34.52 -6.74 11.57
C ARG A 842 -34.59 -5.60 10.56
N GLY A 843 -35.57 -5.69 9.66
CA GLY A 843 -35.90 -4.63 8.72
C GLY A 843 -35.09 -4.62 7.42
N SER A 844 -33.83 -5.01 7.41
CA SER A 844 -33.00 -5.03 6.20
C SER A 844 -32.52 -6.43 5.83
N ASP A 845 -32.12 -6.62 4.58
CA ASP A 845 -31.38 -7.82 4.18
C ASP A 845 -30.06 -7.90 4.96
N LEU A 846 -29.51 -9.11 5.11
CA LEU A 846 -28.24 -9.30 5.81
C LEU A 846 -27.13 -8.56 5.08
N LEU A 847 -26.44 -7.69 5.82
CA LEU A 847 -25.32 -6.91 5.31
C LEU A 847 -24.02 -7.71 5.38
N LEU A 848 -23.01 -7.26 4.64
CA LEU A 848 -21.68 -7.84 4.62
C LEU A 848 -21.08 -7.89 6.03
N GLY A 849 -20.73 -9.08 6.51
CA GLY A 849 -20.14 -9.31 7.85
C GLY A 849 -21.16 -9.73 8.93
N GLU A 850 -22.44 -9.40 8.76
CA GLU A 850 -23.51 -9.79 9.70
C GLU A 850 -23.71 -11.32 9.81
N PRO A 851 -23.69 -12.10 8.71
CA PRO A 851 -23.81 -13.55 8.81
C PRO A 851 -22.73 -14.16 9.71
N ASP A 852 -21.49 -13.69 9.63
CA ASP A 852 -20.35 -14.27 10.35
C ASP A 852 -20.43 -14.06 11.88
N VAL A 853 -21.19 -13.07 12.33
CA VAL A 853 -21.44 -12.79 13.74
C VAL A 853 -22.79 -13.32 14.23
N SER A 854 -23.62 -13.89 13.36
CA SER A 854 -24.95 -14.39 13.72
C SER A 854 -24.90 -15.50 14.78
N SER A 855 -25.79 -15.43 15.77
CA SER A 855 -25.94 -16.46 16.80
C SER A 855 -26.80 -17.63 16.29
N LYS A 856 -26.53 -18.85 16.76
CA LYS A 856 -27.42 -20.00 16.52
C LYS A 856 -28.79 -19.73 17.14
N THR A 857 -29.87 -20.07 16.42
CA THR A 857 -31.23 -20.01 16.95
C THR A 857 -31.40 -21.00 18.11
N PRO A 858 -31.97 -20.58 19.26
CA PRO A 858 -32.32 -21.48 20.36
C PRO A 858 -33.23 -22.60 19.87
N GLU A 859 -33.06 -23.80 20.45
CA GLU A 859 -33.84 -24.97 20.08
C GLU A 859 -35.34 -24.74 20.27
N ILE A 860 -35.74 -24.06 21.36
CA ILE A 860 -37.13 -23.68 21.65
C ILE A 860 -37.74 -22.81 20.54
N VAL A 861 -36.97 -21.89 19.96
CA VAL A 861 -37.43 -21.05 18.84
C VAL A 861 -37.52 -21.89 17.58
N HIS A 862 -36.54 -22.75 17.33
CA HIS A 862 -36.54 -23.63 16.17
C HIS A 862 -37.73 -24.59 16.17
N THR A 863 -38.00 -25.27 17.29
CA THR A 863 -39.15 -26.18 17.44
C THR A 863 -40.46 -25.42 17.26
N SER A 864 -40.59 -24.22 17.85
CA SER A 864 -41.79 -23.38 17.69
C SER A 864 -42.07 -23.00 16.23
N ILE A 865 -41.02 -22.75 15.44
CA ILE A 865 -41.12 -22.48 14.00
C ILE A 865 -41.54 -23.74 13.23
N VAL A 866 -41.00 -24.90 13.59
CA VAL A 866 -41.38 -26.18 12.99
C VAL A 866 -42.85 -26.52 13.32
N ASP A 867 -43.27 -26.34 14.57
CA ASP A 867 -44.65 -26.57 15.04
C ASP A 867 -45.66 -25.62 14.37
N LEU A 868 -45.24 -24.39 14.07
CA LEU A 868 -46.01 -23.42 13.30
C LEU A 868 -46.33 -23.95 11.90
N PHE A 869 -45.37 -24.54 11.20
CA PHE A 869 -45.61 -25.10 9.86
C PHE A 869 -46.32 -26.46 9.87
N ASN A 870 -46.20 -27.21 10.97
CA ASN A 870 -46.85 -28.51 11.13
C ASN A 870 -48.33 -28.42 11.55
N GLY A 871 -48.87 -27.24 11.84
CA GLY A 871 -50.28 -27.11 12.26
C GLY A 871 -50.53 -27.22 13.76
N VAL A 872 -49.48 -27.26 14.60
CA VAL A 872 -49.58 -27.60 16.04
C VAL A 872 -49.49 -26.34 16.94
N GLY A 873 -49.31 -25.15 16.35
CA GLY A 873 -48.66 -24.01 16.99
C GLY A 873 -49.48 -22.99 17.80
N VAL A 874 -50.48 -23.38 18.61
CA VAL A 874 -51.18 -22.39 19.48
C VAL A 874 -50.19 -21.68 20.42
N SER A 875 -49.19 -22.41 20.94
CA SER A 875 -48.10 -21.89 21.77
C SER A 875 -46.97 -21.23 20.96
N SER A 876 -46.83 -21.51 19.66
CA SER A 876 -45.77 -20.96 18.81
C SER A 876 -45.86 -19.43 18.73
N SER A 877 -47.07 -18.87 18.67
CA SER A 877 -47.28 -17.41 18.66
C SER A 877 -46.75 -16.73 19.92
N GLN A 878 -46.99 -17.34 21.09
CA GLN A 878 -46.52 -16.83 22.38
C GLN A 878 -44.99 -16.87 22.46
N ILE A 879 -44.38 -18.00 22.11
CA ILE A 879 -42.92 -18.16 22.18
C ILE A 879 -42.23 -17.19 21.21
N LEU A 880 -42.68 -17.13 19.95
CA LEU A 880 -42.12 -16.19 18.96
C LEU A 880 -42.29 -14.73 19.43
N GLY A 881 -43.45 -14.39 20.00
CA GLY A 881 -43.73 -13.08 20.59
C GLY A 881 -42.80 -12.73 21.77
N PHE A 882 -42.49 -13.70 22.65
CA PHE A 882 -41.56 -13.53 23.76
C PHE A 882 -40.13 -13.22 23.31
N TYR A 883 -39.69 -13.83 22.20
CA TYR A 883 -38.39 -13.53 21.59
C TYR A 883 -38.40 -12.24 20.75
N GLY A 884 -39.49 -11.46 20.78
CA GLY A 884 -39.61 -10.18 20.08
C GLY A 884 -39.81 -10.31 18.56
N ILE A 885 -40.25 -11.49 18.08
CA ILE A 885 -40.66 -11.69 16.68
C ILE A 885 -42.09 -11.21 16.55
N GLN A 886 -42.26 -10.03 15.95
CA GLN A 886 -43.57 -9.41 15.78
C GLN A 886 -44.20 -9.74 14.43
N TYR A 887 -43.40 -10.08 13.43
CA TYR A 887 -43.89 -10.36 12.08
C TYR A 887 -43.35 -11.70 11.55
N VAL A 888 -44.19 -12.41 10.82
CA VAL A 888 -43.82 -13.58 10.00
C VAL A 888 -44.08 -13.21 8.55
N PHE A 889 -43.07 -13.33 7.71
CA PHE A 889 -43.14 -13.02 6.28
C PHE A 889 -42.82 -14.27 5.46
N MET A 890 -43.73 -14.68 4.58
CA MET A 890 -43.50 -15.76 3.62
C MET A 890 -43.30 -15.15 2.23
N LYS A 891 -42.09 -15.29 1.69
CA LYS A 891 -41.71 -14.77 0.37
C LYS A 891 -42.33 -15.59 -0.76
N ASP A 892 -42.72 -14.93 -1.85
CA ASP A 892 -43.28 -15.58 -3.04
C ASP A 892 -42.27 -16.48 -3.78
N PRO A 893 -42.66 -17.64 -4.37
CA PRO A 893 -43.99 -18.26 -4.39
C PRO A 893 -44.42 -18.77 -3.01
N ALA A 894 -45.45 -18.16 -2.42
CA ALA A 894 -45.97 -18.55 -1.11
C ALA A 894 -46.82 -19.82 -1.24
N ASP A 895 -46.54 -20.84 -0.42
CA ASP A 895 -47.27 -22.11 -0.48
C ASP A 895 -48.69 -21.93 0.05
N PRO A 896 -49.74 -22.11 -0.79
CA PRO A 896 -51.13 -21.94 -0.36
C PRO A 896 -51.52 -22.85 0.80
N ALA A 897 -50.91 -24.04 0.93
CA ALA A 897 -51.18 -24.96 2.02
C ALA A 897 -50.68 -24.39 3.36
N LEU A 898 -49.44 -23.92 3.41
CA LEU A 898 -48.84 -23.33 4.61
C LEU A 898 -49.51 -22.01 5.00
N VAL A 899 -49.91 -21.22 4.01
CA VAL A 899 -50.66 -19.99 4.23
C VAL A 899 -51.97 -20.29 4.97
N ARG A 900 -52.72 -21.31 4.55
CA ARG A 900 -53.95 -21.75 5.25
C ARG A 900 -53.66 -22.30 6.64
N THR A 901 -52.55 -23.01 6.82
CA THR A 901 -52.11 -23.52 8.13
C THR A 901 -51.89 -22.36 9.11
N ILE A 902 -51.11 -21.34 8.73
CA ILE A 902 -50.83 -20.18 9.60
C ILE A 902 -52.11 -19.39 9.92
N ASP A 903 -53.00 -19.22 8.93
CA ASP A 903 -54.29 -18.57 9.15
C ASP A 903 -55.19 -19.33 10.15
N GLY A 904 -55.07 -20.66 10.23
CA GLY A 904 -55.94 -21.54 11.03
C GLY A 904 -55.50 -21.81 12.47
N ILE A 905 -54.21 -21.71 12.79
CA ILE A 905 -53.64 -22.07 14.11
C ILE A 905 -54.03 -21.09 15.24
N GLY A 906 -54.43 -19.86 14.90
CA GLY A 906 -54.68 -18.80 15.89
C GLY A 906 -53.39 -18.18 16.45
N GLY A 907 -53.48 -16.96 17.01
CA GLY A 907 -52.32 -16.22 17.54
C GLY A 907 -51.51 -15.43 16.50
N PHE A 908 -51.82 -15.58 15.22
CA PHE A 908 -51.29 -14.77 14.12
C PHE A 908 -52.44 -14.04 13.42
N THR A 909 -52.25 -12.77 13.08
CA THR A 909 -53.22 -11.97 12.32
C THR A 909 -52.62 -11.57 10.99
N ARG A 910 -53.28 -11.90 9.88
CA ARG A 910 -52.78 -11.49 8.56
C ARG A 910 -52.77 -9.96 8.47
N SER A 911 -51.60 -9.39 8.21
CA SER A 911 -51.41 -7.94 8.10
C SER A 911 -51.54 -7.48 6.65
N SER A 912 -50.95 -8.21 5.70
CA SER A 912 -51.02 -7.88 4.27
C SER A 912 -50.66 -9.09 3.39
N ALA A 913 -51.09 -9.05 2.14
CA ALA A 913 -50.67 -9.97 1.08
C ALA A 913 -50.35 -9.13 -0.16
N THR A 914 -49.10 -9.18 -0.60
CA THR A 914 -48.56 -8.37 -1.70
C THR A 914 -47.96 -9.29 -2.77
N LYS A 915 -47.47 -8.70 -3.87
CA LYS A 915 -46.71 -9.45 -4.89
C LYS A 915 -45.41 -10.06 -4.35
N ASP A 916 -44.87 -9.51 -3.26
CA ASP A 916 -43.63 -9.98 -2.66
C ASP A 916 -43.85 -11.17 -1.71
N GLY A 917 -45.08 -11.34 -1.20
CA GLY A 917 -45.43 -12.41 -0.27
C GLY A 917 -46.56 -12.04 0.70
N VAL A 918 -46.76 -12.90 1.71
CA VAL A 918 -47.80 -12.77 2.75
C VAL A 918 -47.16 -12.46 4.10
N ILE A 919 -47.73 -11.50 4.85
CA ILE A 919 -47.27 -11.06 6.16
C ILE A 919 -48.34 -11.34 7.22
N TRP A 920 -47.90 -11.93 8.34
CA TRP A 920 -48.70 -12.06 9.56
C TRP A 920 -48.05 -11.31 10.72
N LYS A 921 -48.87 -10.67 11.55
CA LYS A 921 -48.47 -10.08 12.82
C LYS A 921 -48.70 -11.09 13.96
N VAL A 922 -47.71 -11.23 14.83
CA VAL A 922 -47.77 -12.08 16.02
C VAL A 922 -48.51 -11.34 17.13
N ASN A 923 -49.61 -11.92 17.61
CA ASN A 923 -50.41 -11.32 18.68
C ASN A 923 -49.63 -11.32 20.00
N ASN A 924 -49.77 -10.25 20.80
CA ASN A 924 -49.10 -10.09 22.11
C ASN A 924 -47.56 -10.17 22.06
N SER A 925 -46.93 -9.86 20.92
CA SER A 925 -45.48 -9.81 20.80
C SER A 925 -44.86 -8.64 21.57
N HIS A 926 -43.66 -8.86 22.13
CA HIS A 926 -42.96 -7.83 22.89
C HIS A 926 -42.06 -6.97 21.99
N ALA A 927 -41.84 -5.71 22.42
CA ALA A 927 -40.77 -4.88 21.87
C ALA A 927 -39.39 -5.44 22.27
N ARG A 928 -38.33 -4.98 21.60
CA ARG A 928 -36.95 -5.38 21.92
C ARG A 928 -36.61 -5.27 23.41
N VAL A 929 -37.00 -4.16 24.04
CA VAL A 929 -36.89 -3.95 25.49
C VAL A 929 -38.29 -3.62 26.01
N SER A 930 -38.75 -4.41 26.97
CA SER A 930 -40.08 -4.24 27.55
C SER A 930 -40.01 -4.22 29.07
N PHE A 931 -40.82 -3.35 29.69
CA PHE A 931 -41.05 -3.33 31.12
C PHE A 931 -42.38 -4.03 31.43
N GLN A 932 -42.34 -5.05 32.28
CA GLN A 932 -43.49 -5.73 32.81
C GLN A 932 -43.80 -5.21 34.21
N ASN A 933 -45.01 -4.65 34.40
CA ASN A 933 -45.46 -4.23 35.73
C ASN A 933 -45.91 -5.44 36.58
N VAL A 934 -46.15 -5.23 37.87
CA VAL A 934 -46.65 -6.27 38.80
C VAL A 934 -48.01 -6.87 38.37
N LYS A 935 -48.78 -6.14 37.55
CA LYS A 935 -50.06 -6.60 36.98
C LYS A 935 -49.91 -7.44 35.69
N GLY A 936 -48.67 -7.70 35.24
CA GLY A 936 -48.37 -8.47 34.04
C GLY A 936 -48.53 -7.71 32.71
N GLN A 937 -48.71 -6.39 32.73
CA GLN A 937 -48.79 -5.56 31.52
C GLN A 937 -47.39 -5.15 31.04
N HIS A 938 -47.17 -5.18 29.73
CA HIS A 938 -45.89 -4.85 29.10
C HIS A 938 -45.91 -3.47 28.45
N PHE A 939 -44.86 -2.67 28.70
CA PHE A 939 -44.65 -1.35 28.10
C PHE A 939 -43.31 -1.34 27.35
N PRO A 940 -43.25 -0.84 26.11
CA PRO A 940 -42.00 -0.73 25.37
C PRO A 940 -41.11 0.37 25.97
N ILE A 941 -39.80 0.09 26.06
CA ILE A 941 -38.78 1.09 26.41
C ILE A 941 -38.02 1.46 25.14
N ASN A 942 -37.77 2.76 24.94
CA ASN A 942 -37.00 3.25 23.81
C ASN A 942 -35.60 2.66 23.81
N SER A 943 -35.18 2.11 22.68
CA SER A 943 -33.90 1.44 22.55
C SER A 943 -33.16 1.81 21.27
N ASN A 944 -31.86 2.06 21.41
CA ASN A 944 -30.87 2.20 20.34
C ASN A 944 -30.21 0.84 20.08
N ASP A 945 -29.22 0.77 19.18
CA ASP A 945 -28.62 -0.50 18.78
C ASP A 945 -27.97 -1.26 19.94
N ILE A 946 -27.34 -0.53 20.87
CA ILE A 946 -26.51 -1.10 21.94
C ILE A 946 -27.03 -0.71 23.34
N SER A 947 -27.89 0.30 23.43
CA SER A 947 -28.41 0.83 24.69
C SER A 947 -29.91 1.04 24.67
N ALA A 948 -30.53 1.14 25.84
CA ALA A 948 -31.92 1.55 26.00
C ALA A 948 -32.04 2.49 27.18
N ASN A 949 -32.86 3.53 27.03
CA ASN A 949 -33.09 4.52 28.07
C ASN A 949 -34.60 4.76 28.24
N GLY A 950 -35.03 4.86 29.49
CA GLY A 950 -36.44 5.12 29.78
C GLY A 950 -36.69 5.33 31.26
N TYR A 951 -37.87 5.85 31.56
CA TYR A 951 -38.36 6.00 32.92
C TYR A 951 -39.37 4.90 33.23
N VAL A 952 -39.20 4.24 34.38
CA VAL A 952 -40.10 3.19 34.85
C VAL A 952 -40.89 3.70 36.05
N SER A 953 -42.22 3.63 35.97
CA SER A 953 -43.15 4.24 36.94
C SER A 953 -43.53 3.35 38.13
N SER A 954 -43.21 2.06 38.11
CA SER A 954 -43.52 1.12 39.18
C SER A 954 -42.44 0.06 39.37
N SER A 955 -42.53 -0.73 40.44
CA SER A 955 -41.76 -1.98 40.53
C SER A 955 -42.22 -2.97 39.45
N GLY A 956 -41.31 -3.84 39.03
CA GLY A 956 -41.56 -4.78 37.94
C GLY A 956 -40.28 -5.42 37.41
N THR A 957 -40.36 -5.98 36.20
CA THR A 957 -39.24 -6.67 35.54
C THR A 957 -39.00 -6.06 34.16
N ILE A 958 -37.75 -5.76 33.83
CA ILE A 958 -37.38 -5.44 32.46
C ILE A 958 -36.89 -6.70 31.77
N ILE A 959 -37.47 -6.98 30.60
CA ILE A 959 -37.12 -8.11 29.75
C ILE A 959 -36.50 -7.56 28.46
N ILE A 960 -35.33 -8.08 28.13
CA ILE A 960 -34.68 -7.79 26.85
C ILE A 960 -34.90 -9.01 25.95
N ALA A 961 -35.61 -8.82 24.85
CA ALA A 961 -35.83 -9.84 23.83
C ALA A 961 -34.57 -10.00 22.96
N GLU A 962 -33.45 -10.41 23.55
CA GLU A 962 -32.15 -10.64 22.90
C GLU A 962 -31.51 -11.92 23.45
N SER A 963 -30.50 -12.46 22.77
CA SER A 963 -29.73 -13.57 23.31
C SER A 963 -29.05 -13.17 24.63
N PHE A 964 -28.97 -14.12 25.56
CA PHE A 964 -28.38 -13.85 26.87
C PHE A 964 -26.87 -13.66 26.78
N ASP A 965 -26.39 -12.54 27.33
CA ASP A 965 -24.97 -12.27 27.55
C ASP A 965 -24.74 -11.71 28.96
N LYS A 966 -23.66 -12.14 29.62
CA LYS A 966 -23.30 -11.68 30.98
C LYS A 966 -22.87 -10.21 31.02
N SER A 967 -22.60 -9.61 29.87
CA SER A 967 -22.10 -8.24 29.72
C SER A 967 -23.21 -7.20 29.69
N TRP A 968 -24.49 -7.61 29.68
CA TRP A 968 -25.60 -6.69 29.85
C TRP A 968 -25.59 -6.06 31.24
N ARG A 969 -25.66 -4.73 31.30
CA ARG A 969 -25.71 -3.93 32.53
C ARG A 969 -26.92 -3.02 32.51
N LEU A 970 -27.58 -2.90 33.66
CA LEU A 970 -28.67 -1.97 33.89
C LEU A 970 -28.31 -1.08 35.08
N LEU A 971 -28.42 0.23 34.88
CA LEU A 971 -28.31 1.25 35.93
C LEU A 971 -29.71 1.82 36.21
N LEU A 972 -30.16 1.70 37.46
CA LEU A 972 -31.39 2.31 37.97
C LEU A 972 -30.99 3.50 38.85
N ASN A 973 -31.31 4.73 38.43
CA ASN A 973 -30.86 5.97 39.09
C ASN A 973 -29.34 5.99 39.38
N GLY A 974 -28.53 5.39 38.49
CA GLY A 974 -27.08 5.26 38.66
C GLY A 974 -26.58 4.05 39.46
N VAL A 975 -27.47 3.25 40.04
CA VAL A 975 -27.11 2.02 40.79
C VAL A 975 -27.26 0.78 39.92
N ALA A 976 -26.26 -0.10 39.94
CA ALA A 976 -26.27 -1.32 39.13
C ALA A 976 -27.27 -2.36 39.65
N VAL A 977 -28.10 -2.89 38.76
CA VAL A 977 -29.06 -3.98 39.05
C VAL A 977 -28.48 -5.31 38.54
N PRO A 978 -28.59 -6.42 39.32
CA PRO A 978 -28.10 -7.72 38.89
C PRO A 978 -28.89 -8.26 37.69
N LEU A 979 -28.17 -8.92 36.79
CA LEU A 979 -28.73 -9.61 35.63
C LEU A 979 -29.20 -11.01 36.02
N GLU A 980 -30.43 -11.36 35.65
CA GLU A 980 -31.02 -12.69 35.82
C GLU A 980 -31.45 -13.28 34.46
N GLN A 981 -31.74 -14.59 34.44
CA GLN A 981 -32.32 -15.28 33.29
C GLN A 981 -33.78 -15.65 33.55
N ASN A 982 -34.64 -15.45 32.56
CA ASN A 982 -36.00 -15.97 32.62
C ASN A 982 -36.08 -17.46 32.21
N GLU A 983 -37.24 -18.08 32.35
CA GLU A 983 -37.52 -19.48 31.95
C GLU A 983 -37.20 -19.76 30.46
N PHE A 984 -37.34 -18.75 29.60
CA PHE A 984 -37.00 -18.81 28.17
C PHE A 984 -35.53 -18.44 27.86
N GLY A 985 -34.69 -18.27 28.87
CA GLY A 985 -33.27 -17.94 28.71
C GLY A 985 -32.99 -16.52 28.24
N LEU A 986 -33.94 -15.59 28.41
CA LEU A 986 -33.79 -14.17 28.07
C LEU A 986 -33.21 -13.35 29.24
N PRO A 987 -32.43 -12.28 28.97
CA PRO A 987 -31.91 -11.39 30.01
C PRO A 987 -33.02 -10.56 30.68
N VAL A 988 -33.08 -10.63 32.01
CA VAL A 988 -34.08 -9.93 32.85
C VAL A 988 -33.42 -9.16 33.99
N PHE A 989 -33.99 -8.00 34.31
CA PHE A 989 -33.63 -7.17 35.46
C PHE A 989 -34.85 -6.90 36.34
N LYS A 990 -34.74 -7.19 37.64
CA LYS A 990 -35.80 -6.91 38.62
C LYS A 990 -35.65 -5.48 39.17
N ILE A 991 -36.70 -4.69 39.01
CA ILE A 991 -36.76 -3.30 39.46
C ILE A 991 -37.62 -3.23 40.73
N ALA A 992 -36.99 -2.79 41.83
CA ALA A 992 -37.66 -2.66 43.12
C ALA A 992 -38.38 -1.30 43.29
N GLN A 993 -37.89 -0.24 42.66
CA GLN A 993 -38.39 1.13 42.83
C GLN A 993 -38.46 1.86 41.48
N PRO A 994 -39.39 2.82 41.31
CA PRO A 994 -39.48 3.63 40.10
C PRO A 994 -38.24 4.52 39.92
N GLY A 995 -37.86 4.77 38.67
CA GLY A 995 -36.65 5.54 38.38
C GLY A 995 -36.25 5.55 36.91
N GLU A 996 -35.19 6.31 36.63
CA GLU A 996 -34.54 6.31 35.32
C GLU A 996 -33.69 5.05 35.15
N VAL A 997 -33.86 4.42 34.00
CA VAL A 997 -33.19 3.18 33.63
C VAL A 997 -32.29 3.44 32.42
N LEU A 998 -31.03 3.04 32.55
CA LEU A 998 -30.07 2.99 31.46
C LEU A 998 -29.55 1.56 31.30
N ILE A 999 -29.83 0.95 30.15
CA ILE A 999 -29.35 -0.38 29.78
C ILE A 999 -28.24 -0.21 28.76
N THR A 1000 -27.13 -0.90 28.97
CA THR A 1000 -25.98 -0.90 28.06
C THR A 1000 -25.33 -2.27 28.01
N HIS A 1001 -24.77 -2.63 26.86
CA HIS A 1001 -23.91 -3.80 26.73
C HIS A 1001 -22.43 -3.43 26.98
N ASP A 1002 -21.82 -3.98 28.03
CA ASP A 1002 -20.44 -3.68 28.40
C ASP A 1002 -19.44 -4.25 27.38
N GLY A 1003 -18.78 -3.35 26.65
CA GLY A 1003 -17.75 -3.68 25.66
C GLY A 1003 -16.32 -3.60 26.18
N THR A 1004 -16.05 -3.52 27.49
CA THR A 1004 -14.68 -3.41 28.05
C THR A 1004 -13.75 -4.53 27.57
N ALA A 1005 -14.15 -5.79 27.70
CA ALA A 1005 -13.36 -6.94 27.25
C ALA A 1005 -13.11 -6.91 25.73
N ARG A 1006 -14.14 -6.58 24.95
CA ARG A 1006 -14.05 -6.42 23.49
C ARG A 1006 -13.04 -5.35 23.10
N ARG A 1007 -13.09 -4.17 23.75
CA ARG A 1007 -12.12 -3.09 23.53
C ARG A 1007 -10.70 -3.53 23.86
N GLY A 1008 -10.49 -4.26 24.97
CA GLY A 1008 -9.20 -4.83 25.32
C GLY A 1008 -8.62 -5.76 24.23
N TRP A 1009 -9.43 -6.68 23.70
CA TRP A 1009 -9.03 -7.55 22.59
C TRP A 1009 -8.69 -6.77 21.32
N ILE A 1010 -9.50 -5.77 20.97
CA ILE A 1010 -9.26 -4.92 19.80
C ILE A 1010 -7.96 -4.12 19.97
N SER A 1011 -7.71 -3.55 21.17
CA SER A 1011 -6.46 -2.84 21.45
C SER A 1011 -5.24 -3.76 21.28
N LEU A 1012 -5.30 -4.98 21.80
CA LEU A 1012 -4.24 -5.97 21.60
C LEU A 1012 -4.03 -6.29 20.12
N GLN A 1013 -5.12 -6.53 19.38
CA GLN A 1013 -5.07 -6.80 17.95
C GLN A 1013 -4.45 -5.64 17.16
N LEU A 1014 -4.85 -4.40 17.44
CA LEU A 1014 -4.28 -3.20 16.82
C LEU A 1014 -2.79 -3.04 17.13
N ILE A 1015 -2.36 -3.29 18.37
CA ILE A 1015 -0.95 -3.26 18.75
C ILE A 1015 -0.15 -4.28 17.94
N VAL A 1016 -0.66 -5.51 17.80
CA VAL A 1016 -0.02 -6.55 16.99
C VAL A 1016 0.06 -6.13 15.52
N ILE A 1017 -1.05 -5.68 14.93
CA ILE A 1017 -1.12 -5.25 13.53
C ILE A 1017 -0.10 -4.12 13.26
N ILE A 1018 -0.11 -3.07 14.09
CA ILE A 1018 0.79 -1.92 13.95
C ILE A 1018 2.26 -2.36 14.11
N SER A 1019 2.56 -3.20 15.11
CA SER A 1019 3.92 -3.69 15.35
C SER A 1019 4.45 -4.49 14.17
N VAL A 1020 3.64 -5.39 13.61
CA VAL A 1020 4.01 -6.22 12.45
C VAL A 1020 4.20 -5.37 11.20
N ILE A 1021 3.33 -4.37 10.97
CA ILE A 1021 3.48 -3.41 9.87
C ILE A 1021 4.81 -2.65 10.01
N ILE A 1022 5.12 -2.12 11.20
CA ILE A 1022 6.38 -1.42 11.47
C ILE A 1022 7.57 -2.35 11.20
N LEU A 1023 7.53 -3.61 11.62
CA LEU A 1023 8.61 -4.57 11.38
C LEU A 1023 8.77 -4.93 9.89
N ALA A 1024 7.70 -4.89 9.10
CA ALA A 1024 7.72 -5.14 7.66
C ALA A 1024 8.20 -3.93 6.83
N LEU A 1025 8.03 -2.69 7.33
CA LEU A 1025 8.41 -1.47 6.61
C LEU A 1025 9.94 -1.35 6.42
N PRO A 1026 10.39 -0.72 5.31
CA PRO A 1026 11.80 -0.49 5.07
C PRO A 1026 12.37 0.46 6.12
N ALA A 1027 13.51 0.09 6.71
CA ALA A 1027 14.33 1.04 7.47
C ALA A 1027 15.12 1.89 6.49
N GLY A 1028 14.88 3.19 6.49
CA GLY A 1028 15.76 4.16 5.84
C GLY A 1028 17.07 4.27 6.61
N ARG A 1029 18.16 4.52 5.89
CA ARG A 1029 19.46 4.86 6.48
C ARG A 1029 19.58 6.38 6.54
N ARG A 1030 20.27 6.91 7.56
CA ARG A 1030 20.65 8.33 7.54
C ARG A 1030 21.68 8.55 6.44
N ARG A 1031 21.75 9.76 5.85
CA ARG A 1031 22.68 10.05 4.75
C ARG A 1031 24.14 9.80 5.16
N LYS A 1032 24.50 10.14 6.39
CA LYS A 1032 25.83 9.86 6.97
C LYS A 1032 26.19 8.36 7.09
N GLU A 1033 25.20 7.47 7.13
CA GLU A 1033 25.38 6.02 7.28
C GLU A 1033 25.51 5.30 5.93
N VAL A 1034 25.27 6.00 4.81
CA VAL A 1034 25.39 5.43 3.47
C VAL A 1034 26.88 5.32 3.11
N PRO A 1035 27.41 4.12 2.78
CA PRO A 1035 28.79 3.96 2.35
C PRO A 1035 29.09 4.81 1.12
N LEU A 1036 30.33 5.31 1.00
CA LEU A 1036 30.76 6.08 -0.18
C LEU A 1036 30.57 5.29 -1.48
N GLU A 1037 30.80 3.98 -1.44
CA GLU A 1037 30.61 3.04 -2.55
C GLU A 1037 29.16 2.94 -3.06
N GLU A 1038 28.16 3.20 -2.21
CA GLU A 1038 26.74 3.20 -2.64
C GLU A 1038 26.32 4.56 -3.24
N LEU A 1039 27.12 5.61 -3.02
CA LEU A 1039 26.91 6.95 -3.59
C LEU A 1039 27.74 7.20 -4.86
N LEU A 1040 28.89 6.52 -4.96
CA LEU A 1040 29.65 6.23 -6.17
C LEU A 1040 28.82 5.41 -7.15
#